data_AF-A0A1G5QAJ9-F1
#
_entry.id   AF-A0A1G5QAJ9-F1
#
_cell.length_a   1.000
_cell.length_b   1.000
_cell.length_c   1.000
_cell.angle_alpha   90.00
_cell.angle_beta   90.00
_cell.angle_gamma   90.00
#
_symmetry.space_group_name_H-M   'P 1'
#
loop_
_entity.id
_entity.type
_entity.pdbx_description
1 polymer ?
#
loop_
_entity_poly.entity_id
_entity_poly.type
_entity_poly.pdbx_seq_one_letter_code
_entity_poly.pdbx_strand_id
1 'polypeptide(L)'
;MSHQDALFPIVKDDITFDALLAQAKTVIEQQSGQCWSNSNENDPGTTLLEACCYGASDLAYRHALPLRDLLTPKPEEQLSGDGIFPQEFGPQQTLTCGPITAEDYRRALLDLHSSDAINDTNEGYFLFNDVQLIREPENQRYKYWYNKQKREYTFNDLGADGELALRGNYWLYLLPSRETQADNKLAQEKLNAFLKNNRNLGESVSHIIWLQPTDLPLQIDIELDDNVIDLPDIFAQVYMTAEQMAQANPKRYTTQAMKDQGYHHEEIFSGPYLHHGWIPTLPQVKDYTDATVLNLSHLVNRLLAIKGIQSVTRLALTHHDETITQLSDDNWSWKIAQGYYPRLWGNDPLALITSPNSPLTITAKGGVKIGVSKQDIEKKLIAEPLIDTQPELLHWGKHRKVLDYYPVSNKLPACYGLQTNKPTPQQVQLHQFMLPFEQMLANGCAELALLPKLLAFKQRGETVHGVQWPFKADTLGDNIHQQIIPDLTAKLSRDSQIYIDDKIQSENYIKEVTILDHLLGYFGAQLAARPLTLDFQDFLDTQRGYLAQQPELTYQRNNIRIDKVSALQKRIAARLGLGGECFIDTPDLANLPFYLIEHRQLLPEKPDTQFNAEQKPDSLAVEDDQLKITQQGTAGRLLQGQVINLIIIEDDREFILRGQMITEVTGDTFSLSSRNSTGLEHNLHRVQQAFDDGKLRWQNSPVWLEDMDYQLVYANETYKNATEDERWITSSAQSPFPAMIEVNDEITLKYVITPSKPSQKILARSEPRSEYELKARVIKFDRIQGKILIKCNQDSLNKDFPAETEAWRYRWYFSSEKYALADRFSFVVSVVVDHQLIASNRVDPYKLEAWVKTEILAEFPAHISMIIHWLSPEHFEDFANTYKRWQNNDAPLGDEAYHILETLTLGRLPSAATGIGSMRIATEQQRIDVIGESGDKWNEEVIKGDQLLYVPYTKKVVWVNIDLNKENNKETTVSEFLYQPVDNKGKLVFLTDNSQTGPEYAVLESDNAWTDYTIKVKKNKNGVITDETLHIKGRKKVGLNLAWKAMNLYDPPAGNSWSFYYGFVLGDNQDLSGALFYTEEPIILSLNYISDPNDLKGETRTKFGFNFTYDGNKP
;
A
#
# COMPACT_ATOMS: atom_id res chain seq x y z
N MET A 1 -36.81 -7.32 -21.91
CA MET A 1 -36.78 -6.32 -23.00
C MET A 1 -37.39 -6.93 -24.26
N SER A 2 -38.37 -6.28 -24.86
CA SER A 2 -39.16 -6.80 -25.99
C SER A 2 -39.07 -5.89 -27.21
N HIS A 3 -38.53 -6.39 -28.32
CA HIS A 3 -38.67 -5.89 -29.70
C HIS A 3 -38.40 -4.40 -30.03
N GLN A 4 -37.93 -3.57 -29.10
CA GLN A 4 -37.68 -2.13 -29.33
C GLN A 4 -36.33 -1.82 -30.01
N ASP A 5 -35.35 -2.72 -29.99
CA ASP A 5 -33.99 -2.51 -30.53
C ASP A 5 -33.88 -2.64 -32.07
N ALA A 6 -34.96 -2.34 -32.80
CA ALA A 6 -35.04 -2.55 -34.24
C ALA A 6 -34.73 -1.24 -34.99
N LEU A 7 -33.43 -0.93 -35.14
CA LEU A 7 -32.98 0.18 -36.01
C LEU A 7 -33.38 -0.07 -37.47
N PHE A 8 -33.29 -1.33 -37.94
CA PHE A 8 -33.57 -1.69 -39.34
C PHE A 8 -34.94 -1.20 -39.86
N PRO A 9 -36.10 -1.46 -39.22
CA PRO A 9 -37.39 -0.89 -39.65
C PRO A 9 -37.45 0.63 -39.80
N ILE A 10 -36.59 1.39 -39.10
CA ILE A 10 -36.56 2.86 -39.16
C ILE A 10 -35.75 3.30 -40.38
N VAL A 11 -34.55 2.75 -40.58
CA VAL A 11 -33.62 3.18 -41.64
C VAL A 11 -33.78 2.39 -42.95
N LYS A 12 -34.68 1.41 -42.99
CA LYS A 12 -34.80 0.41 -44.08
C LYS A 12 -34.80 1.03 -45.46
N ASP A 13 -35.61 2.08 -45.64
CA ASP A 13 -35.84 2.68 -46.95
C ASP A 13 -34.63 3.54 -47.39
N ASP A 14 -33.95 4.19 -46.44
CA ASP A 14 -32.75 5.01 -46.65
C ASP A 14 -31.50 4.19 -47.02
N ILE A 15 -31.36 2.98 -46.45
CA ILE A 15 -30.20 2.10 -46.70
C ILE A 15 -30.35 1.21 -47.94
N THR A 16 -31.43 1.37 -48.71
CA THR A 16 -31.66 0.58 -49.94
C THR A 16 -30.69 0.96 -51.05
N PHE A 17 -30.40 -0.02 -51.92
CA PHE A 17 -29.63 0.20 -53.14
C PHE A 17 -30.16 1.37 -53.98
N ASP A 18 -31.48 1.44 -54.20
CA ASP A 18 -32.11 2.48 -55.03
C ASP A 18 -31.93 3.88 -54.42
N ALA A 19 -32.11 4.02 -53.11
CA ALA A 19 -31.91 5.29 -52.40
C ALA A 19 -30.45 5.76 -52.45
N LEU A 20 -29.50 4.85 -52.20
CA LEU A 20 -28.06 5.17 -52.24
C LEU A 20 -27.58 5.48 -53.67
N LEU A 21 -28.10 4.77 -54.68
CA LEU A 21 -27.79 5.04 -56.08
C LEU A 21 -28.33 6.40 -56.54
N ALA A 22 -29.54 6.77 -56.13
CA ALA A 22 -30.12 8.08 -56.42
C ALA A 22 -29.30 9.23 -55.80
N GLN A 23 -28.84 9.07 -54.56
CA GLN A 23 -27.92 10.02 -53.91
C GLN A 23 -26.60 10.12 -54.68
N ALA A 24 -25.99 8.99 -55.05
CA ALA A 24 -24.72 8.97 -55.78
C ALA A 24 -24.82 9.60 -57.18
N LYS A 25 -25.90 9.31 -57.94
CA LYS A 25 -26.16 9.94 -59.24
C LYS A 25 -26.34 11.46 -59.11
N THR A 26 -27.03 11.92 -58.06
CA THR A 26 -27.17 13.36 -57.76
C THR A 26 -25.81 14.06 -57.57
N VAL A 27 -24.87 13.42 -56.85
CA VAL A 27 -23.51 13.96 -56.66
C VAL A 27 -22.74 14.03 -57.99
N ILE A 28 -22.86 13.02 -58.84
CA ILE A 28 -22.22 12.98 -60.17
C ILE A 28 -22.78 14.08 -61.08
N GLU A 29 -24.10 14.23 -61.15
CA GLU A 29 -24.75 15.29 -61.94
C GLU A 29 -24.28 16.69 -61.52
N GLN A 30 -24.17 16.93 -60.21
CA GLN A 30 -23.71 18.21 -59.66
C GLN A 30 -22.22 18.49 -59.88
N GLN A 31 -21.35 17.49 -59.73
CA GLN A 31 -19.89 17.69 -59.76
C GLN A 31 -19.28 17.50 -61.15
N SER A 32 -19.83 16.60 -61.98
CA SER A 32 -19.22 16.19 -63.24
C SER A 32 -20.19 16.02 -64.41
N GLY A 33 -21.46 16.40 -64.29
CA GLY A 33 -22.48 16.25 -65.35
C GLY A 33 -22.17 16.91 -66.71
N GLN A 34 -21.21 17.84 -66.78
CA GLN A 34 -20.68 18.37 -68.04
C GLN A 34 -19.64 17.46 -68.71
N CYS A 35 -18.86 16.71 -67.92
CA CYS A 35 -17.81 15.81 -68.39
C CYS A 35 -18.30 14.36 -68.55
N TRP A 36 -19.24 13.94 -67.70
CA TRP A 36 -19.86 12.62 -67.70
C TRP A 36 -21.38 12.78 -67.88
N SER A 37 -21.77 13.16 -69.10
CA SER A 37 -23.17 13.46 -69.45
C SER A 37 -23.99 12.22 -69.89
N ASN A 38 -23.47 11.01 -69.70
CA ASN A 38 -24.11 9.75 -70.08
C ASN A 38 -24.04 8.76 -68.91
N SER A 39 -25.07 8.77 -68.06
CA SER A 39 -25.23 7.93 -66.86
C SER A 39 -26.23 6.78 -67.08
N ASN A 40 -26.33 6.29 -68.32
CA ASN A 40 -27.19 5.17 -68.69
C ASN A 40 -26.63 3.82 -68.20
N GLU A 41 -27.49 2.82 -68.03
CA GLU A 41 -27.15 1.46 -67.56
C GLU A 41 -26.07 0.73 -68.40
N ASN A 42 -25.81 1.19 -69.63
CA ASN A 42 -24.79 0.63 -70.52
C ASN A 42 -23.39 1.26 -70.34
N ASP A 43 -23.26 2.32 -69.55
CA ASP A 43 -21.99 2.98 -69.27
C ASP A 43 -21.22 2.24 -68.16
N PRO A 44 -19.94 1.87 -68.39
CA PRO A 44 -19.13 1.22 -67.37
C PRO A 44 -19.04 1.97 -66.05
N GLY A 45 -18.89 3.30 -66.07
CA GLY A 45 -18.84 4.10 -64.84
C GLY A 45 -20.08 3.93 -63.98
N THR A 46 -21.25 3.86 -64.61
CA THR A 46 -22.55 3.63 -63.96
C THR A 46 -22.61 2.23 -63.34
N THR A 47 -22.19 1.18 -64.05
CA THR A 47 -22.19 -0.19 -63.49
C THR A 47 -21.18 -0.40 -62.35
N LEU A 48 -20.04 0.33 -62.37
CA LEU A 48 -19.07 0.34 -61.27
C LEU A 48 -19.65 1.02 -60.03
N LEU A 49 -20.34 2.16 -60.23
CA LEU A 49 -21.03 2.87 -59.16
C LEU A 49 -22.13 2.02 -58.52
N GLU A 50 -22.91 1.30 -59.33
CA GLU A 50 -23.96 0.39 -58.86
C GLU A 50 -23.39 -0.75 -58.00
N ALA A 51 -22.27 -1.35 -58.41
CA ALA A 51 -21.59 -2.36 -57.59
C ALA A 51 -21.13 -1.79 -56.22
N CYS A 52 -20.59 -0.57 -56.20
CA CYS A 52 -20.23 0.12 -54.96
C CYS A 52 -21.44 0.51 -54.09
N CYS A 53 -22.54 0.98 -54.69
CA CYS A 53 -23.78 1.30 -53.97
C CYS A 53 -24.42 0.05 -53.35
N TYR A 54 -24.35 -1.09 -54.03
CA TYR A 54 -24.76 -2.38 -53.47
C TYR A 54 -23.86 -2.77 -52.26
N GLY A 55 -22.55 -2.60 -52.38
CA GLY A 55 -21.61 -2.85 -51.28
C GLY A 55 -21.86 -1.94 -50.06
N ALA A 56 -22.16 -0.67 -50.30
CA ALA A 56 -22.56 0.29 -49.26
C ALA A 56 -23.90 -0.09 -48.60
N SER A 57 -24.89 -0.56 -49.39
CA SER A 57 -26.17 -1.06 -48.88
C SER A 57 -26.00 -2.30 -47.99
N ASP A 58 -25.14 -3.27 -48.38
CA ASP A 58 -24.81 -4.43 -47.55
C ASP A 58 -24.12 -4.01 -46.24
N LEU A 59 -23.16 -3.09 -46.30
CA LEU A 59 -22.50 -2.56 -45.10
C LEU A 59 -23.47 -1.81 -44.17
N ALA A 60 -24.34 -0.96 -44.71
CA ALA A 60 -25.36 -0.24 -43.94
C ALA A 60 -26.38 -1.20 -43.30
N TYR A 61 -26.77 -2.27 -44.01
CA TYR A 61 -27.62 -3.32 -43.46
C TYR A 61 -26.96 -4.04 -42.27
N ARG A 62 -25.65 -4.29 -42.30
CA ARG A 62 -24.92 -4.88 -41.15
C ARG A 62 -24.99 -3.98 -39.91
N HIS A 63 -24.90 -2.67 -40.06
CA HIS A 63 -25.05 -1.71 -38.95
C HIS A 63 -26.46 -1.66 -38.36
N ALA A 64 -27.48 -2.03 -39.15
CA ALA A 64 -28.87 -2.05 -38.71
C ALA A 64 -29.30 -3.34 -37.97
N LEU A 65 -28.38 -4.28 -37.76
CA LEU A 65 -28.60 -5.48 -36.96
C LEU A 65 -28.83 -5.14 -35.46
N PRO A 66 -29.51 -6.00 -34.68
CA PRO A 66 -29.78 -5.72 -33.26
C PRO A 66 -28.49 -5.46 -32.47
N LEU A 67 -28.47 -4.42 -31.63
CA LEU A 67 -27.27 -4.01 -30.89
C LEU A 67 -26.67 -5.15 -30.04
N ARG A 68 -27.51 -5.94 -29.36
CA ARG A 68 -27.09 -7.12 -28.60
C ARG A 68 -26.33 -8.15 -29.45
N ASP A 69 -26.74 -8.34 -30.70
CA ASP A 69 -26.07 -9.26 -31.63
C ASP A 69 -24.75 -8.68 -32.16
N LEU A 70 -24.68 -7.36 -32.36
CA LEU A 70 -23.46 -6.65 -32.77
C LEU A 70 -22.38 -6.61 -31.69
N LEU A 71 -22.78 -6.48 -30.41
CA LEU A 71 -21.89 -6.50 -29.26
C LEU A 71 -21.47 -7.93 -28.83
N THR A 72 -22.02 -8.98 -29.46
CA THR A 72 -21.69 -10.37 -29.10
C THR A 72 -20.41 -10.84 -29.83
N PRO A 73 -19.29 -11.07 -29.12
CA PRO A 73 -18.05 -11.56 -29.71
C PRO A 73 -18.18 -13.04 -30.12
N LYS A 74 -17.12 -13.61 -30.71
CA LYS A 74 -17.13 -15.03 -31.09
C LYS A 74 -17.29 -15.93 -29.85
N PRO A 75 -17.90 -17.13 -29.95
CA PRO A 75 -18.01 -18.06 -28.82
C PRO A 75 -16.67 -18.43 -28.16
N GLU A 76 -15.57 -18.40 -28.93
CA GLU A 76 -14.20 -18.62 -28.45
C GLU A 76 -13.65 -17.47 -27.57
N GLU A 77 -14.23 -16.27 -27.69
CA GLU A 77 -13.87 -15.05 -26.95
C GLU A 77 -14.86 -14.76 -25.81
N GLN A 78 -15.88 -15.61 -25.60
CA GLN A 78 -16.89 -15.43 -24.55
C GLN A 78 -16.41 -16.06 -23.24
N LEU A 79 -16.36 -15.26 -22.17
CA LEU A 79 -16.03 -15.73 -20.83
C LEU A 79 -17.24 -16.46 -20.21
N SER A 80 -16.97 -17.56 -19.50
CA SER A 80 -18.00 -18.35 -18.83
C SER A 80 -18.52 -17.61 -17.58
N GLY A 81 -19.84 -17.43 -17.48
CA GLY A 81 -20.49 -16.67 -16.41
C GLY A 81 -20.82 -15.23 -16.80
N ASP A 82 -20.17 -14.67 -17.81
CA ASP A 82 -20.41 -13.30 -18.27
C ASP A 82 -21.56 -13.18 -19.29
N GLY A 83 -21.97 -11.92 -19.54
CA GLY A 83 -22.82 -11.52 -20.66
C GLY A 83 -22.18 -10.41 -21.49
N ILE A 84 -23.01 -9.66 -22.24
CA ILE A 84 -22.60 -8.51 -23.08
C ILE A 84 -21.74 -7.51 -22.28
N PHE A 85 -22.07 -7.34 -21.01
CA PHE A 85 -21.22 -6.67 -20.02
C PHE A 85 -20.72 -7.74 -19.03
N PRO A 86 -19.48 -7.61 -18.50
CA PRO A 86 -18.99 -8.51 -17.46
C PRO A 86 -19.86 -8.47 -16.20
N GLN A 87 -19.93 -9.57 -15.46
CA GLN A 87 -20.78 -9.72 -14.27
C GLN A 87 -20.57 -8.62 -13.22
N GLU A 88 -19.33 -8.14 -13.09
CA GLU A 88 -18.91 -7.03 -12.21
C GLU A 88 -19.64 -5.70 -12.51
N PHE A 89 -20.10 -5.50 -13.76
CA PHE A 89 -20.85 -4.32 -14.19
C PHE A 89 -22.37 -4.53 -14.11
N GLY A 90 -22.83 -5.63 -13.50
CA GLY A 90 -24.24 -5.84 -13.20
C GLY A 90 -24.76 -4.91 -12.09
N PRO A 91 -26.09 -4.77 -11.96
CA PRO A 91 -26.70 -3.84 -11.01
C PRO A 91 -26.37 -4.18 -9.55
N GLN A 92 -26.26 -5.46 -9.20
CA GLN A 92 -25.88 -5.93 -7.86
C GLN A 92 -24.50 -5.47 -7.36
N GLN A 93 -23.61 -5.02 -8.25
CA GLN A 93 -22.28 -4.52 -7.92
C GLN A 93 -22.12 -3.01 -8.26
N THR A 94 -22.86 -2.51 -9.24
CA THR A 94 -22.75 -1.12 -9.72
C THR A 94 -23.67 -0.14 -8.96
N LEU A 95 -24.83 -0.61 -8.47
CA LEU A 95 -25.78 0.20 -7.71
C LEU A 95 -25.62 0.06 -6.19
N THR A 96 -25.12 -1.08 -5.72
CA THR A 96 -24.81 -1.31 -4.31
C THR A 96 -23.58 -0.52 -3.88
N CYS A 97 -23.43 -0.33 -2.57
CA CYS A 97 -22.28 0.33 -1.95
C CYS A 97 -21.78 -0.48 -0.76
N GLY A 98 -20.47 -0.49 -0.51
CA GLY A 98 -19.92 -1.14 0.68
C GLY A 98 -20.50 -0.58 1.98
N PRO A 99 -20.50 -1.36 3.08
CA PRO A 99 -21.14 -0.95 4.33
C PRO A 99 -20.43 0.26 4.97
N ILE A 100 -21.15 1.37 5.06
CA ILE A 100 -20.67 2.63 5.66
C ILE A 100 -21.52 3.03 6.85
N THR A 101 -22.85 2.92 6.77
CA THR A 101 -23.73 3.27 7.90
C THR A 101 -23.90 2.09 8.85
N ALA A 102 -24.31 2.37 10.10
CA ALA A 102 -24.65 1.33 11.06
C ALA A 102 -25.79 0.41 10.59
N GLU A 103 -26.71 0.90 9.73
CA GLU A 103 -27.72 0.04 9.10
C GLU A 103 -27.13 -0.88 8.03
N ASP A 104 -26.16 -0.41 7.25
CA ASP A 104 -25.51 -1.23 6.21
C ASP A 104 -24.67 -2.33 6.84
N TYR A 105 -23.89 -2.00 7.88
CA TYR A 105 -23.22 -3.01 8.70
C TYR A 105 -24.21 -4.01 9.29
N ARG A 106 -25.39 -3.57 9.76
CA ARG A 106 -26.44 -4.47 10.26
C ARG A 106 -27.00 -5.35 9.14
N ARG A 107 -27.30 -4.83 7.95
CA ARG A 107 -27.76 -5.63 6.79
C ARG A 107 -26.73 -6.69 6.41
N ALA A 108 -25.47 -6.29 6.25
CA ALA A 108 -24.39 -7.17 5.80
C ALA A 108 -24.00 -8.23 6.85
N LEU A 109 -23.98 -7.88 8.15
CA LEU A 109 -23.73 -8.85 9.22
C LEU A 109 -24.90 -9.83 9.40
N LEU A 110 -26.14 -9.40 9.18
CA LEU A 110 -27.32 -10.28 9.18
C LEU A 110 -27.36 -11.23 7.97
N ASP A 111 -26.57 -10.99 6.93
CA ASP A 111 -26.47 -11.87 5.77
C ASP A 111 -25.51 -13.04 6.01
N LEU A 112 -24.55 -12.91 6.95
CA LEU A 112 -23.56 -13.95 7.23
C LEU A 112 -24.23 -15.27 7.63
N HIS A 113 -23.89 -16.33 6.90
CA HIS A 113 -24.53 -17.64 6.97
C HIS A 113 -23.49 -18.73 7.21
N SER A 114 -23.88 -19.89 7.77
CA SER A 114 -22.93 -20.98 8.05
C SER A 114 -22.30 -21.57 6.77
N SER A 115 -23.04 -21.62 5.67
CA SER A 115 -22.59 -22.26 4.41
C SER A 115 -21.61 -21.45 3.55
N ASP A 116 -21.37 -20.15 3.77
CA ASP A 116 -20.53 -19.28 2.90
C ASP A 116 -19.05 -19.71 2.70
N ALA A 117 -18.62 -20.81 3.34
CA ALA A 117 -17.27 -21.36 3.23
C ALA A 117 -17.24 -22.83 2.73
N ILE A 118 -18.40 -23.45 2.51
CA ILE A 118 -18.54 -24.87 2.17
C ILE A 118 -19.51 -25.00 1.01
N ASN A 119 -19.04 -25.57 -0.12
CA ASN A 119 -19.85 -25.85 -1.30
C ASN A 119 -20.83 -27.04 -1.10
N ASP A 120 -21.48 -27.13 0.06
CA ASP A 120 -22.32 -28.26 0.44
C ASP A 120 -23.66 -27.80 1.04
N THR A 121 -24.71 -28.07 0.25
CA THR A 121 -26.14 -28.25 0.57
C THR A 121 -26.92 -27.23 1.43
N ASN A 122 -28.25 -27.29 1.30
CA ASN A 122 -29.24 -26.36 1.86
C ASN A 122 -29.43 -26.46 3.38
N GLU A 123 -28.46 -27.00 4.13
CA GLU A 123 -28.54 -27.21 5.58
C GLU A 123 -27.59 -26.24 6.30
N GLY A 124 -28.13 -25.13 6.79
CA GLY A 124 -27.35 -24.11 7.47
C GLY A 124 -28.22 -23.11 8.24
N TYR A 125 -27.58 -22.12 8.85
CA TYR A 125 -28.23 -21.08 9.64
C TYR A 125 -27.51 -19.73 9.49
N PHE A 126 -28.27 -18.64 9.62
CA PHE A 126 -27.70 -17.30 9.77
C PHE A 126 -27.02 -17.17 11.13
N LEU A 127 -25.84 -16.56 11.18
CA LEU A 127 -25.01 -16.53 12.39
C LEU A 127 -25.58 -15.57 13.45
N PHE A 128 -26.31 -14.53 13.01
CA PHE A 128 -26.86 -13.48 13.84
C PHE A 128 -28.35 -13.25 13.56
N ASN A 129 -29.13 -13.12 14.64
CA ASN A 129 -30.54 -12.75 14.57
C ASN A 129 -30.74 -11.22 14.62
N ASP A 130 -29.87 -10.52 15.36
CA ASP A 130 -29.80 -9.06 15.40
C ASP A 130 -28.36 -8.57 15.65
N VAL A 131 -28.07 -7.35 15.24
CA VAL A 131 -26.76 -6.70 15.32
C VAL A 131 -26.93 -5.20 15.57
N GLN A 132 -26.12 -4.62 16.46
CA GLN A 132 -26.07 -3.17 16.67
C GLN A 132 -24.61 -2.68 16.69
N LEU A 133 -24.27 -1.78 15.76
CA LEU A 133 -22.99 -1.05 15.76
C LEU A 133 -23.20 0.34 16.37
N ILE A 134 -22.40 0.70 17.37
CA ILE A 134 -22.41 2.03 18.00
C ILE A 134 -21.00 2.62 18.06
N ARG A 135 -20.90 3.94 18.20
CA ARG A 135 -19.62 4.61 18.50
C ARG A 135 -19.16 4.26 19.91
N GLU A 136 -17.86 4.09 20.10
CA GLU A 136 -17.24 3.85 21.41
C GLU A 136 -17.61 4.94 22.44
N PRO A 137 -18.14 4.57 23.63
CA PRO A 137 -18.51 5.52 24.68
C PRO A 137 -17.33 6.42 25.10
N GLU A 138 -17.58 7.72 25.29
CA GLU A 138 -16.50 8.71 25.43
C GLU A 138 -15.56 8.45 26.62
N ASN A 139 -16.10 7.88 27.70
CA ASN A 139 -15.35 7.49 28.89
C ASN A 139 -14.50 6.22 28.70
N GLN A 140 -14.84 5.37 27.73
CA GLN A 140 -14.17 4.10 27.43
C GLN A 140 -13.24 4.18 26.21
N ARG A 141 -13.15 5.34 25.55
CA ARG A 141 -12.24 5.55 24.42
C ARG A 141 -10.82 5.12 24.73
N TYR A 142 -10.13 4.63 23.70
CA TYR A 142 -8.67 4.45 23.75
C TYR A 142 -8.03 5.79 24.12
N LYS A 143 -7.33 5.81 25.26
CA LYS A 143 -6.69 6.99 25.85
C LYS A 143 -5.20 6.75 26.01
N TYR A 144 -4.43 7.78 25.72
CA TYR A 144 -2.98 7.82 25.87
C TYR A 144 -2.58 9.22 26.35
N TRP A 145 -1.39 9.33 26.93
CA TRP A 145 -0.93 10.55 27.58
C TRP A 145 0.42 10.99 27.03
N TYR A 146 0.69 12.29 27.07
CA TYR A 146 1.99 12.86 26.67
C TYR A 146 2.66 13.59 27.83
N ASN A 147 3.93 13.30 28.08
CA ASN A 147 4.76 14.01 29.05
C ASN A 147 5.75 14.93 28.32
N LYS A 148 5.62 16.25 28.50
CA LYS A 148 6.40 17.30 27.82
C LYS A 148 7.85 17.37 28.31
N GLN A 149 8.13 16.92 29.54
CA GLN A 149 9.47 16.97 30.15
C GLN A 149 10.36 15.85 29.61
N LYS A 150 9.84 14.63 29.55
CA LYS A 150 10.51 13.43 29.01
C LYS A 150 10.34 13.28 27.50
N ARG A 151 9.29 13.88 26.95
CA ARG A 151 8.88 13.79 25.53
C ARG A 151 8.48 12.36 25.13
N GLU A 152 7.73 11.71 26.02
CA GLU A 152 7.31 10.31 25.93
C GLU A 152 5.77 10.22 25.92
N TYR A 153 5.22 9.26 25.16
CA TYR A 153 3.79 8.91 25.17
C TYR A 153 3.56 7.60 25.95
N THR A 154 2.55 7.61 26.84
CA THR A 154 2.29 6.52 27.81
C THR A 154 0.84 6.04 27.77
N PHE A 155 0.60 4.79 28.20
CA PHE A 155 -0.75 4.20 28.33
C PHE A 155 -1.46 4.53 29.65
N ASN A 156 -0.78 5.21 30.56
CA ASN A 156 -1.31 5.62 31.87
C ASN A 156 -0.83 7.04 32.19
N ASP A 157 -1.58 7.77 33.02
CA ASP A 157 -1.13 9.04 33.57
C ASP A 157 0.01 8.80 34.58
N LEU A 158 1.24 9.04 34.13
CA LEU A 158 2.47 8.95 34.93
C LEU A 158 3.02 10.36 35.23
N GLY A 159 2.11 11.31 35.49
CA GLY A 159 2.44 12.74 35.62
C GLY A 159 2.56 13.38 34.24
N ALA A 160 1.54 13.19 33.41
CA ALA A 160 1.49 13.73 32.06
C ALA A 160 1.04 15.20 32.01
N ASP A 161 1.40 15.90 30.94
CA ASP A 161 0.99 17.29 30.71
C ASP A 161 -0.31 17.38 29.87
N GLY A 162 -0.76 16.27 29.27
CA GLY A 162 -1.99 16.18 28.50
C GLY A 162 -2.52 14.75 28.32
N GLU A 163 -3.85 14.63 28.33
CA GLU A 163 -4.62 13.42 27.97
C GLU A 163 -5.11 13.53 26.51
N LEU A 164 -4.93 12.47 25.74
CA LEU A 164 -5.37 12.34 24.35
C LEU A 164 -6.31 11.13 24.23
N ALA A 165 -7.37 11.26 23.43
CA ALA A 165 -8.39 10.23 23.27
C ALA A 165 -8.71 10.00 21.79
N LEU A 166 -8.52 8.76 21.35
CA LEU A 166 -8.72 8.30 19.98
C LEU A 166 -10.20 8.34 19.58
N ARG A 167 -10.44 8.63 18.31
CA ARG A 167 -11.78 8.66 17.68
C ARG A 167 -11.81 7.68 16.50
N GLY A 168 -13.02 7.32 16.06
CA GLY A 168 -13.22 6.33 14.99
C GLY A 168 -13.35 4.87 15.46
N ASN A 169 -13.24 4.61 16.76
CA ASN A 169 -13.55 3.29 17.31
C ASN A 169 -15.07 3.08 17.51
N TYR A 170 -15.51 1.84 17.29
CA TYR A 170 -16.90 1.40 17.41
C TYR A 170 -17.03 0.13 18.27
N TRP A 171 -18.17 -0.02 18.93
CA TRP A 171 -18.55 -1.23 19.66
C TRP A 171 -19.64 -1.97 18.88
N LEU A 172 -19.52 -3.29 18.80
CA LEU A 172 -20.41 -4.15 18.03
C LEU A 172 -21.11 -5.16 18.94
N TYR A 173 -22.42 -4.98 19.13
CA TYR A 173 -23.28 -5.91 19.86
C TYR A 173 -23.86 -6.94 18.90
N LEU A 174 -23.73 -8.22 19.26
CA LEU A 174 -24.16 -9.36 18.45
C LEU A 174 -25.20 -10.16 19.22
N LEU A 175 -26.37 -10.37 18.61
CA LEU A 175 -27.38 -11.32 19.07
C LEU A 175 -27.23 -12.60 18.24
N PRO A 176 -26.54 -13.63 18.75
CA PRO A 176 -26.26 -14.85 18.01
C PRO A 176 -27.54 -15.68 17.76
N SER A 177 -27.53 -16.47 16.69
CA SER A 177 -28.50 -17.56 16.52
C SER A 177 -28.35 -18.63 17.61
N ARG A 178 -29.31 -19.56 17.71
CA ARG A 178 -29.29 -20.62 18.74
C ARG A 178 -28.09 -21.55 18.56
N GLU A 179 -27.69 -21.78 17.32
CA GLU A 179 -26.58 -22.60 16.89
C GLU A 179 -25.24 -21.90 17.15
N THR A 180 -25.09 -20.63 16.76
CA THR A 180 -23.91 -19.81 17.08
C THR A 180 -23.74 -19.58 18.58
N GLN A 181 -24.82 -19.55 19.34
CA GLN A 181 -24.77 -19.45 20.80
C GLN A 181 -24.36 -20.77 21.48
N ALA A 182 -24.43 -21.91 20.78
CA ALA A 182 -23.92 -23.20 21.26
C ALA A 182 -22.43 -23.41 20.91
N ASP A 183 -22.00 -22.99 19.72
CA ASP A 183 -20.59 -22.88 19.32
C ASP A 183 -20.41 -21.64 18.43
N ASN A 184 -19.66 -20.65 18.94
CA ASN A 184 -19.43 -19.39 18.23
C ASN A 184 -18.15 -19.38 17.38
N LYS A 185 -17.36 -20.47 17.35
CA LYS A 185 -16.04 -20.48 16.70
C LYS A 185 -16.12 -20.10 15.22
N LEU A 186 -16.99 -20.77 14.46
CA LEU A 186 -17.21 -20.49 13.03
C LEU A 186 -17.72 -19.05 12.81
N ALA A 187 -18.58 -18.56 13.71
CA ALA A 187 -19.12 -17.21 13.61
C ALA A 187 -18.07 -16.14 13.90
N GLN A 188 -17.17 -16.37 14.86
CA GLN A 188 -16.04 -15.48 15.14
C GLN A 188 -15.03 -15.47 13.97
N GLU A 189 -14.73 -16.63 13.37
CA GLU A 189 -13.88 -16.72 12.18
C GLU A 189 -14.46 -15.91 11.00
N LYS A 190 -15.75 -16.10 10.68
CA LYS A 190 -16.42 -15.36 9.61
C LYS A 190 -16.59 -13.87 9.93
N LEU A 191 -16.88 -13.51 11.18
CA LEU A 191 -16.95 -12.12 11.62
C LEU A 191 -15.60 -11.42 11.47
N ASN A 192 -14.50 -12.06 11.88
CA ASN A 192 -13.16 -11.50 11.75
C ASN A 192 -12.80 -11.28 10.27
N ALA A 193 -13.12 -12.24 9.40
CA ALA A 193 -12.95 -12.09 7.95
C ALA A 193 -13.82 -10.95 7.39
N PHE A 194 -15.10 -10.85 7.80
CA PHE A 194 -16.00 -9.77 7.40
C PHE A 194 -15.47 -8.39 7.82
N LEU A 195 -15.03 -8.24 9.07
CA LEU A 195 -14.49 -6.97 9.58
C LEU A 195 -13.16 -6.60 8.90
N LYS A 196 -12.25 -7.56 8.64
CA LYS A 196 -11.03 -7.34 7.83
C LYS A 196 -11.37 -6.99 6.37
N ASN A 197 -12.50 -7.46 5.83
CA ASN A 197 -12.97 -7.16 4.47
C ASN A 197 -13.72 -5.83 4.34
N ASN A 198 -14.22 -5.24 5.43
CA ASN A 198 -15.15 -4.09 5.41
C ASN A 198 -14.74 -3.01 6.41
N ARG A 199 -13.44 -2.73 6.55
CA ARG A 199 -12.91 -1.75 7.50
C ARG A 199 -12.79 -0.39 6.83
N ASN A 200 -13.57 0.58 7.28
CA ASN A 200 -13.52 1.94 6.75
C ASN A 200 -12.30 2.73 7.24
N LEU A 201 -11.92 3.74 6.45
CA LEU A 201 -10.75 4.59 6.69
C LEU A 201 -10.91 5.43 7.95
N GLY A 202 -9.93 5.35 8.86
CA GLY A 202 -9.97 6.02 10.15
C GLY A 202 -10.85 5.31 11.18
N GLU A 203 -11.41 4.13 10.85
CA GLU A 203 -12.40 3.44 11.66
C GLU A 203 -12.01 1.99 12.00
N SER A 204 -12.45 1.52 13.17
CA SER A 204 -12.27 0.12 13.60
C SER A 204 -13.31 -0.28 14.64
N VAL A 205 -13.63 -1.58 14.71
CA VAL A 205 -14.42 -2.16 15.81
C VAL A 205 -13.45 -2.53 16.94
N SER A 206 -13.47 -1.79 18.04
CA SER A 206 -12.58 -1.98 19.19
C SER A 206 -13.08 -3.03 20.18
N HIS A 207 -14.40 -3.29 20.21
CA HIS A 207 -15.01 -4.20 21.17
C HIS A 207 -16.19 -4.94 20.55
N ILE A 208 -16.16 -6.28 20.62
CA ILE A 208 -17.22 -7.17 20.15
C ILE A 208 -17.91 -7.78 21.36
N ILE A 209 -19.21 -7.53 21.50
CA ILE A 209 -20.02 -7.90 22.66
C ILE A 209 -21.04 -8.95 22.24
N TRP A 210 -20.76 -10.20 22.64
CA TRP A 210 -21.67 -11.33 22.46
C TRP A 210 -22.75 -11.31 23.55
N LEU A 211 -23.99 -10.99 23.17
CA LEU A 211 -25.11 -10.95 24.11
C LEU A 211 -25.39 -12.35 24.67
N GLN A 212 -25.75 -12.41 25.96
CA GLN A 212 -26.00 -13.67 26.66
C GLN A 212 -27.50 -14.02 26.67
N PRO A 213 -27.88 -15.29 26.45
CA PRO A 213 -29.28 -15.67 26.51
C PRO A 213 -29.79 -15.62 27.95
N THR A 214 -31.00 -15.10 28.14
CA THR A 214 -31.81 -15.39 29.33
C THR A 214 -33.08 -16.11 28.91
N ASP A 215 -33.37 -17.23 29.57
CA ASP A 215 -34.49 -18.09 29.19
C ASP A 215 -35.82 -17.46 29.59
N LEU A 216 -36.70 -17.29 28.60
CA LEU A 216 -38.04 -16.72 28.76
C LEU A 216 -39.04 -17.87 29.00
N PRO A 217 -39.51 -18.12 30.24
CA PRO A 217 -40.42 -19.22 30.56
C PRO A 217 -41.88 -18.84 30.27
N LEU A 218 -42.15 -18.53 29.00
CA LEU A 218 -43.45 -18.05 28.55
C LEU A 218 -44.50 -19.15 28.60
N GLN A 219 -45.41 -19.08 29.57
CA GLN A 219 -46.58 -19.94 29.65
C GLN A 219 -47.69 -19.44 28.74
N ILE A 220 -48.22 -20.34 27.92
CA ILE A 220 -49.32 -20.08 26.99
C ILE A 220 -50.32 -21.23 27.12
N ASP A 221 -51.56 -20.92 27.54
CA ASP A 221 -52.66 -21.88 27.56
C ASP A 221 -53.66 -21.52 26.44
N ILE A 222 -53.97 -22.48 25.57
CA ILE A 222 -54.78 -22.30 24.34
C ILE A 222 -55.94 -23.30 24.30
N GLU A 223 -57.12 -22.82 23.87
CA GLU A 223 -58.29 -23.62 23.56
C GLU A 223 -58.49 -23.68 22.03
N LEU A 224 -58.72 -24.87 21.48
CA LEU A 224 -58.90 -25.12 20.05
C LEU A 224 -60.38 -25.16 19.61
N ASP A 225 -60.63 -24.74 18.37
CA ASP A 225 -61.93 -24.89 17.71
C ASP A 225 -62.31 -26.37 17.47
N ASP A 226 -63.62 -26.62 17.38
CA ASP A 226 -64.23 -27.96 17.17
C ASP A 226 -63.75 -28.74 15.93
N ASN A 227 -63.09 -28.08 14.96
CA ASN A 227 -62.77 -28.64 13.64
C ASN A 227 -61.26 -28.68 13.31
N VAL A 228 -60.38 -28.62 14.31
CA VAL A 228 -58.93 -28.73 14.08
C VAL A 228 -58.52 -30.17 13.79
N ILE A 229 -57.85 -30.38 12.65
CA ILE A 229 -57.39 -31.71 12.18
C ILE A 229 -55.87 -31.87 12.33
N ASP A 230 -55.10 -30.82 12.07
CA ASP A 230 -53.63 -30.85 12.03
C ASP A 230 -53.03 -30.24 13.31
N LEU A 231 -52.98 -31.05 14.37
CA LEU A 231 -52.52 -30.58 15.70
C LEU A 231 -51.03 -30.18 15.72
N PRO A 232 -50.09 -30.89 15.08
CA PRO A 232 -48.67 -30.48 15.06
C PRO A 232 -48.44 -29.16 14.32
N ASP A 233 -49.24 -28.85 13.30
CA ASP A 233 -49.22 -27.56 12.58
C ASP A 233 -49.57 -26.37 13.51
N ILE A 234 -50.59 -26.52 14.37
CA ILE A 234 -50.91 -25.49 15.37
C ILE A 234 -49.75 -25.29 16.36
N PHE A 235 -49.12 -26.36 16.84
CA PHE A 235 -47.95 -26.24 17.72
C PHE A 235 -46.77 -25.52 17.02
N ALA A 236 -46.51 -25.82 15.74
CA ALA A 236 -45.50 -25.13 14.94
C ALA A 236 -45.82 -23.63 14.77
N GLN A 237 -47.04 -23.29 14.37
CA GLN A 237 -47.46 -21.89 14.17
C GLN A 237 -47.44 -21.08 15.47
N VAL A 238 -47.83 -21.67 16.61
CA VAL A 238 -47.74 -21.02 17.93
C VAL A 238 -46.29 -20.75 18.31
N TYR A 239 -45.39 -21.72 18.14
CA TYR A 239 -43.95 -21.54 18.40
C TYR A 239 -43.35 -20.45 17.52
N MET A 240 -43.55 -20.52 16.19
CA MET A 240 -43.03 -19.52 15.24
C MET A 240 -43.56 -18.10 15.56
N THR A 241 -44.83 -17.98 15.93
CA THR A 241 -45.44 -16.68 16.30
C THR A 241 -44.88 -16.12 17.61
N ALA A 242 -44.66 -16.98 18.61
CA ALA A 242 -44.06 -16.58 19.88
C ALA A 242 -42.58 -16.21 19.74
N GLU A 243 -41.80 -17.00 18.98
CA GLU A 243 -40.38 -16.73 18.71
C GLU A 243 -40.22 -15.39 17.95
N GLN A 244 -41.00 -15.17 16.88
CA GLN A 244 -40.99 -13.91 16.12
C GLN A 244 -41.39 -12.68 16.97
N MET A 245 -42.17 -12.87 18.04
CA MET A 245 -42.54 -11.79 18.96
C MET A 245 -41.45 -11.52 20.01
N ALA A 246 -40.75 -12.55 20.49
CA ALA A 246 -39.59 -12.39 21.36
C ALA A 246 -38.39 -11.74 20.62
N GLN A 247 -38.14 -12.22 19.39
CA GLN A 247 -37.06 -11.76 18.51
C GLN A 247 -37.60 -11.58 17.09
N ALA A 248 -37.60 -10.33 16.61
CA ALA A 248 -38.04 -10.01 15.26
C ALA A 248 -36.90 -10.23 14.26
N ASN A 249 -36.94 -11.33 13.52
CA ASN A 249 -35.97 -11.62 12.47
C ASN A 249 -36.24 -10.77 11.20
N PRO A 250 -35.20 -10.36 10.45
CA PRO A 250 -35.37 -9.69 9.16
C PRO A 250 -35.99 -10.62 8.12
N LYS A 251 -36.86 -10.07 7.27
CA LYS A 251 -37.40 -10.79 6.09
C LYS A 251 -36.47 -10.58 4.89
N ARG A 252 -36.23 -11.66 4.15
CA ARG A 252 -35.40 -11.67 2.94
C ARG A 252 -36.27 -11.95 1.71
N TYR A 253 -35.94 -11.34 0.58
CA TYR A 253 -36.70 -11.45 -0.67
C TYR A 253 -35.78 -11.70 -1.86
N THR A 254 -36.25 -12.48 -2.83
CA THR A 254 -35.54 -12.61 -4.11
C THR A 254 -35.70 -11.33 -4.93
N THR A 255 -34.72 -11.03 -5.79
CA THR A 255 -34.77 -9.90 -6.73
C THR A 255 -36.07 -9.88 -7.56
N GLN A 256 -36.55 -11.06 -8.00
CA GLN A 256 -37.81 -11.18 -8.73
C GLN A 256 -39.03 -10.90 -7.84
N ALA A 257 -39.07 -11.41 -6.61
CA ALA A 257 -40.19 -11.15 -5.70
C ALA A 257 -40.33 -9.67 -5.33
N MET A 258 -39.24 -8.90 -5.31
CA MET A 258 -39.30 -7.44 -5.14
C MET A 258 -39.77 -6.72 -6.42
N LYS A 259 -39.29 -7.14 -7.60
CA LYS A 259 -39.81 -6.63 -8.90
C LYS A 259 -41.32 -6.85 -9.02
N ASP A 260 -41.81 -8.02 -8.62
CA ASP A 260 -43.24 -8.37 -8.64
C ASP A 260 -44.07 -7.57 -7.61
N GLN A 261 -43.44 -7.11 -6.52
CA GLN A 261 -44.04 -6.19 -5.55
C GLN A 261 -44.02 -4.72 -6.01
N GLY A 262 -43.37 -4.41 -7.14
CA GLY A 262 -43.33 -3.07 -7.74
C GLY A 262 -42.12 -2.22 -7.35
N TYR A 263 -41.11 -2.79 -6.68
CA TYR A 263 -39.86 -2.06 -6.38
C TYR A 263 -39.04 -1.80 -7.64
N HIS A 264 -38.44 -0.60 -7.71
CA HIS A 264 -37.48 -0.23 -8.75
C HIS A 264 -36.08 -0.79 -8.45
N HIS A 265 -35.23 -0.92 -9.48
CA HIS A 265 -33.88 -1.50 -9.29
C HIS A 265 -33.05 -0.67 -8.30
N GLU A 266 -33.13 0.66 -8.33
CA GLU A 266 -32.46 1.56 -7.38
C GLU A 266 -32.87 1.31 -5.93
N GLU A 267 -34.10 0.84 -5.67
CA GLU A 267 -34.59 0.51 -4.33
C GLU A 267 -34.17 -0.90 -3.90
N ILE A 268 -34.13 -1.85 -4.84
CA ILE A 268 -33.71 -3.24 -4.59
C ILE A 268 -32.23 -3.31 -4.24
N PHE A 269 -31.38 -2.65 -5.03
CA PHE A 269 -29.93 -2.68 -4.90
C PHE A 269 -29.37 -1.57 -3.99
N SER A 270 -30.20 -1.05 -3.07
CA SER A 270 -29.80 -0.01 -2.12
C SER A 270 -29.07 -0.59 -0.91
N GLY A 271 -27.86 -0.09 -0.64
CA GLY A 271 -27.01 -0.55 0.46
C GLY A 271 -25.99 -1.62 0.03
N PRO A 272 -25.51 -2.48 0.93
CA PRO A 272 -24.52 -3.50 0.62
C PRO A 272 -25.09 -4.63 -0.21
N TYR A 273 -24.23 -5.30 -0.99
CA TYR A 273 -24.62 -6.51 -1.71
C TYR A 273 -24.87 -7.63 -0.70
N LEU A 274 -26.07 -8.21 -0.73
CA LEU A 274 -26.48 -9.33 0.11
C LEU A 274 -26.54 -10.60 -0.76
N HIS A 275 -25.90 -11.66 -0.30
CA HIS A 275 -25.87 -12.96 -0.97
C HIS A 275 -27.15 -13.75 -0.71
N HIS A 276 -27.75 -13.62 0.48
CA HIS A 276 -28.86 -14.49 0.90
C HIS A 276 -30.26 -13.88 0.79
N GLY A 277 -30.41 -12.88 -0.09
CA GLY A 277 -31.66 -12.21 -0.41
C GLY A 277 -31.80 -10.83 0.26
N TRP A 278 -32.57 -9.96 -0.38
CA TRP A 278 -32.62 -8.54 -0.05
C TRP A 278 -33.45 -8.25 1.20
N ILE A 279 -32.95 -7.34 2.06
CA ILE A 279 -33.58 -6.88 3.30
C ILE A 279 -33.99 -5.39 3.14
N PRO A 280 -35.11 -5.08 2.45
CA PRO A 280 -35.53 -3.70 2.20
C PRO A 280 -35.99 -2.97 3.46
N THR A 281 -36.36 -3.69 4.51
CA THR A 281 -36.80 -3.11 5.79
C THR A 281 -36.19 -3.89 6.94
N LEU A 282 -35.33 -3.23 7.71
CA LEU A 282 -34.81 -3.78 8.95
C LEU A 282 -35.88 -3.74 10.05
N PRO A 283 -35.94 -4.74 10.96
CA PRO A 283 -36.65 -4.61 12.22
C PRO A 283 -36.18 -3.38 13.00
N GLN A 284 -37.04 -2.80 13.86
CA GLN A 284 -36.64 -1.67 14.71
C GLN A 284 -35.36 -2.02 15.50
N VAL A 285 -34.36 -1.12 15.48
CA VAL A 285 -33.11 -1.30 16.23
C VAL A 285 -33.45 -1.35 17.72
N LYS A 286 -33.06 -2.43 18.40
CA LYS A 286 -33.00 -2.49 19.86
C LYS A 286 -31.68 -1.84 20.30
N ASP A 287 -31.73 -1.02 21.35
CA ASP A 287 -30.52 -0.44 21.92
C ASP A 287 -30.01 -1.32 23.07
N TYR A 288 -28.88 -1.99 22.84
CA TYR A 288 -28.26 -2.92 23.79
C TYR A 288 -27.25 -2.23 24.72
N THR A 289 -27.06 -0.90 24.62
CA THR A 289 -26.26 -0.16 25.61
C THR A 289 -26.89 -0.18 26.99
N ASP A 290 -28.22 -0.23 27.06
CA ASP A 290 -29.01 -0.26 28.29
C ASP A 290 -29.87 -1.53 28.36
N ALA A 291 -30.61 -1.68 29.45
CA ALA A 291 -31.59 -2.74 29.62
C ALA A 291 -32.79 -2.55 28.68
N THR A 292 -33.11 -3.57 27.88
CA THR A 292 -34.17 -3.52 26.84
C THR A 292 -35.55 -3.87 27.41
N VAL A 293 -36.62 -3.42 26.74
CA VAL A 293 -38.01 -3.76 27.12
C VAL A 293 -38.63 -4.70 26.08
N LEU A 294 -39.07 -5.87 26.52
CA LEU A 294 -39.86 -6.83 25.76
C LEU A 294 -41.34 -6.66 26.09
N ASN A 295 -42.16 -6.24 25.11
CA ASN A 295 -43.62 -6.14 25.24
C ASN A 295 -44.29 -7.28 24.46
N LEU A 296 -45.12 -8.11 25.13
CA LEU A 296 -45.84 -9.22 24.51
C LEU A 296 -47.35 -8.96 24.36
N SER A 297 -47.84 -7.74 24.58
CA SER A 297 -49.29 -7.43 24.51
C SER A 297 -49.92 -7.78 23.15
N HIS A 298 -49.17 -7.59 22.05
CA HIS A 298 -49.61 -7.94 20.70
C HIS A 298 -49.57 -9.45 20.40
N LEU A 299 -48.91 -10.27 21.23
CA LEU A 299 -48.78 -11.72 21.00
C LEU A 299 -50.15 -12.40 20.99
N VAL A 300 -51.02 -12.06 21.94
CA VAL A 300 -52.37 -12.64 22.07
C VAL A 300 -53.17 -12.46 20.77
N ASN A 301 -53.13 -11.27 20.17
CA ASN A 301 -53.84 -10.99 18.93
C ASN A 301 -53.26 -11.76 17.72
N ARG A 302 -51.93 -12.00 17.70
CA ARG A 302 -51.30 -12.82 16.65
C ARG A 302 -51.63 -14.31 16.82
N LEU A 303 -51.64 -14.82 18.04
CA LEU A 303 -52.04 -16.19 18.34
C LEU A 303 -53.52 -16.44 18.00
N LEU A 304 -54.42 -15.52 18.33
CA LEU A 304 -55.85 -15.60 17.95
C LEU A 304 -56.10 -15.53 16.43
N ALA A 305 -55.12 -15.08 15.63
CA ALA A 305 -55.21 -15.09 14.16
C ALA A 305 -54.84 -16.45 13.55
N ILE A 306 -54.26 -17.38 14.32
CA ILE A 306 -53.95 -18.74 13.89
C ILE A 306 -55.28 -19.51 13.74
N LYS A 307 -55.54 -19.99 12.53
CA LYS A 307 -56.80 -20.67 12.19
C LYS A 307 -56.94 -21.98 13.00
N GLY A 308 -57.94 -22.02 13.88
CA GLY A 308 -58.20 -23.16 14.76
C GLY A 308 -57.94 -22.89 16.24
N ILE A 309 -57.40 -21.72 16.60
CA ILE A 309 -57.34 -21.24 17.98
C ILE A 309 -58.63 -20.48 18.31
N GLN A 310 -59.39 -21.01 19.27
CA GLN A 310 -60.64 -20.40 19.74
C GLN A 310 -60.36 -19.33 20.80
N SER A 311 -59.46 -19.59 21.74
CA SER A 311 -59.10 -18.65 22.80
C SER A 311 -57.68 -18.87 23.33
N VAL A 312 -57.08 -17.81 23.87
CA VAL A 312 -55.85 -17.86 24.68
C VAL A 312 -56.26 -17.58 26.11
N THR A 313 -56.23 -18.60 26.96
CA THR A 313 -56.75 -18.54 28.34
C THR A 313 -55.71 -18.10 29.35
N ARG A 314 -54.41 -18.20 29.01
CA ARG A 314 -53.29 -17.71 29.82
C ARG A 314 -52.14 -17.22 28.94
N LEU A 315 -51.56 -16.09 29.33
CA LEU A 315 -50.21 -15.68 28.96
C LEU A 315 -49.50 -15.18 30.23
N ALA A 316 -48.37 -15.79 30.62
CA ALA A 316 -47.64 -15.40 31.84
C ALA A 316 -46.16 -15.82 31.78
N LEU A 317 -45.30 -15.19 32.58
CA LEU A 317 -43.98 -15.74 32.93
C LEU A 317 -44.07 -16.35 34.33
N THR A 318 -43.46 -17.52 34.54
CA THR A 318 -43.47 -18.22 35.84
C THR A 318 -42.38 -17.80 36.81
N HIS A 319 -41.27 -17.28 36.28
CA HIS A 319 -40.11 -16.91 37.06
C HIS A 319 -39.65 -15.51 36.65
N HIS A 320 -39.35 -14.70 37.67
CA HIS A 320 -38.50 -13.53 37.54
C HIS A 320 -37.19 -13.85 38.25
N ASP A 321 -36.10 -13.49 37.61
CA ASP A 321 -34.74 -13.52 38.15
C ASP A 321 -34.18 -12.09 38.08
N GLU A 322 -32.87 -11.91 38.29
CA GLU A 322 -32.25 -10.59 38.15
C GLU A 322 -32.13 -10.13 36.68
N THR A 323 -32.23 -11.05 35.70
CA THR A 323 -32.09 -10.74 34.27
C THR A 323 -33.42 -10.39 33.58
N ILE A 324 -34.56 -10.93 34.01
CA ILE A 324 -35.90 -10.61 33.49
C ILE A 324 -36.81 -10.12 34.62
N THR A 325 -37.01 -8.79 34.69
CA THR A 325 -37.86 -8.15 35.68
C THR A 325 -39.16 -7.61 35.06
N GLN A 326 -40.30 -7.82 35.71
CA GLN A 326 -41.58 -7.26 35.24
C GLN A 326 -41.65 -5.75 35.53
N LEU A 327 -42.20 -4.98 34.59
CA LEU A 327 -42.46 -3.55 34.83
C LEU A 327 -43.68 -3.38 35.75
N SER A 328 -43.60 -2.45 36.70
CA SER A 328 -44.66 -2.22 37.71
C SER A 328 -45.99 -1.75 37.12
N ASP A 329 -45.93 -1.13 35.94
CA ASP A 329 -47.04 -0.35 35.37
C ASP A 329 -47.68 -1.06 34.16
N ASP A 330 -47.09 -2.17 33.69
CA ASP A 330 -47.62 -2.99 32.58
C ASP A 330 -47.36 -4.49 32.79
N ASN A 331 -48.46 -5.24 32.93
CA ASN A 331 -48.41 -6.70 33.10
C ASN A 331 -47.86 -7.46 31.88
N TRP A 332 -47.79 -6.83 30.71
CA TRP A 332 -47.37 -7.45 29.44
C TRP A 332 -45.96 -7.05 28.99
N SER A 333 -45.22 -6.31 29.82
CA SER A 333 -43.86 -5.85 29.51
C SER A 333 -42.84 -6.26 30.57
N TRP A 334 -41.70 -6.75 30.11
CA TRP A 334 -40.57 -7.16 30.94
C TRP A 334 -39.30 -6.44 30.50
N LYS A 335 -38.52 -6.01 31.49
CA LYS A 335 -37.20 -5.42 31.32
C LYS A 335 -36.15 -6.53 31.36
N ILE A 336 -35.42 -6.65 30.27
CA ILE A 336 -34.27 -7.55 30.11
C ILE A 336 -33.01 -6.78 30.51
N ALA A 337 -32.17 -7.37 31.36
CA ALA A 337 -30.93 -6.74 31.82
C ALA A 337 -29.95 -6.42 30.67
N GLN A 338 -29.10 -5.42 30.88
CA GLN A 338 -28.04 -5.03 29.95
C GLN A 338 -27.13 -6.23 29.64
N GLY A 339 -26.78 -6.42 28.36
CA GLY A 339 -25.96 -7.55 27.91
C GLY A 339 -26.70 -8.88 27.74
N TYR A 340 -27.99 -8.95 28.09
CA TYR A 340 -28.83 -10.14 27.91
C TYR A 340 -29.88 -9.99 26.82
N TYR A 341 -30.32 -11.12 26.25
CA TYR A 341 -31.43 -11.18 25.30
C TYR A 341 -32.42 -12.32 25.62
N PRO A 342 -33.73 -12.13 25.38
CA PRO A 342 -34.74 -13.12 25.73
C PRO A 342 -34.73 -14.29 24.74
N ARG A 343 -34.48 -15.52 25.24
CA ARG A 343 -34.50 -16.77 24.47
C ARG A 343 -35.72 -17.59 24.87
N LEU A 344 -36.65 -17.81 23.95
CA LEU A 344 -37.88 -18.55 24.24
C LEU A 344 -37.56 -20.03 24.54
N TRP A 345 -38.11 -20.55 25.65
CA TRP A 345 -38.19 -21.99 25.93
C TRP A 345 -36.86 -22.78 25.95
N GLY A 346 -35.73 -22.14 26.25
CA GLY A 346 -34.46 -22.84 26.49
C GLY A 346 -33.71 -23.29 25.23
N ASN A 347 -32.69 -24.14 25.42
CA ASN A 347 -31.86 -24.68 24.34
C ASN A 347 -32.67 -25.50 23.31
N ASP A 348 -33.55 -26.40 23.77
CA ASP A 348 -34.39 -27.27 22.92
C ASP A 348 -35.87 -26.95 23.15
N PRO A 349 -36.39 -25.89 22.50
CA PRO A 349 -37.76 -25.42 22.74
C PRO A 349 -38.79 -26.45 22.31
N LEU A 350 -38.52 -27.23 21.25
CA LEU A 350 -39.44 -28.24 20.73
C LEU A 350 -39.56 -29.44 21.70
N ALA A 351 -38.45 -29.85 22.33
CA ALA A 351 -38.52 -30.86 23.39
C ALA A 351 -39.24 -30.33 24.63
N LEU A 352 -39.05 -29.05 24.99
CA LEU A 352 -39.72 -28.47 26.15
C LEU A 352 -41.25 -28.40 25.94
N ILE A 353 -41.73 -27.89 24.80
CA ILE A 353 -43.17 -27.76 24.53
C ILE A 353 -43.91 -29.08 24.31
N THR A 354 -43.19 -30.16 24.00
CA THR A 354 -43.75 -31.53 23.90
C THR A 354 -43.59 -32.35 25.17
N SER A 355 -42.91 -31.82 26.19
CA SER A 355 -42.71 -32.50 27.47
C SER A 355 -43.98 -32.51 28.35
N PRO A 356 -44.08 -33.41 29.35
CA PRO A 356 -45.16 -33.38 30.34
C PRO A 356 -45.27 -32.05 31.10
N ASN A 357 -44.13 -31.39 31.34
CA ASN A 357 -44.00 -30.11 32.03
C ASN A 357 -44.03 -28.91 31.05
N SER A 358 -44.58 -29.11 29.84
CA SER A 358 -44.61 -28.09 28.79
C SER A 358 -45.23 -26.76 29.28
N PRO A 359 -44.58 -25.61 28.98
CA PRO A 359 -45.15 -24.29 29.22
C PRO A 359 -46.27 -23.93 28.21
N LEU A 360 -46.42 -24.71 27.14
CA LEU A 360 -47.47 -24.58 26.13
C LEU A 360 -48.55 -25.66 26.37
N THR A 361 -49.69 -25.28 26.94
CA THR A 361 -50.82 -26.19 27.12
C THR A 361 -51.90 -25.93 26.08
N ILE A 362 -52.07 -26.85 25.14
CA ILE A 362 -53.15 -26.81 24.16
C ILE A 362 -54.26 -27.79 24.57
N THR A 363 -55.50 -27.30 24.66
CA THR A 363 -56.68 -28.08 25.04
C THR A 363 -57.73 -28.10 23.93
N ALA A 364 -58.34 -29.27 23.73
CA ALA A 364 -59.51 -29.43 22.90
C ALA A 364 -60.80 -29.46 23.75
N LYS A 365 -61.95 -29.27 23.10
CA LYS A 365 -63.28 -29.24 23.72
C LYS A 365 -63.47 -30.38 24.73
N GLY A 366 -63.86 -30.03 25.95
CA GLY A 366 -63.98 -30.98 27.07
C GLY A 366 -62.74 -31.04 28.00
N GLY A 367 -61.75 -30.18 27.80
CA GLY A 367 -60.59 -30.05 28.68
C GLY A 367 -59.50 -31.11 28.46
N VAL A 368 -59.50 -31.77 27.30
CA VAL A 368 -58.49 -32.78 26.95
C VAL A 368 -57.20 -32.08 26.55
N LYS A 369 -56.14 -32.24 27.35
CA LYS A 369 -54.79 -31.76 27.00
C LYS A 369 -54.26 -32.56 25.82
N ILE A 370 -53.88 -31.85 24.76
CA ILE A 370 -53.30 -32.42 23.55
C ILE A 370 -51.78 -32.56 23.73
N GLY A 371 -51.22 -33.67 23.26
CA GLY A 371 -49.78 -33.90 23.14
C GLY A 371 -49.43 -34.30 21.71
N VAL A 372 -48.28 -33.83 21.22
CA VAL A 372 -47.71 -34.12 19.91
C VAL A 372 -46.23 -34.46 20.07
N SER A 373 -45.63 -35.17 19.12
CA SER A 373 -44.19 -35.48 19.17
C SER A 373 -43.35 -34.34 18.60
N LYS A 374 -42.11 -34.18 19.08
CA LYS A 374 -41.14 -33.22 18.54
C LYS A 374 -40.98 -33.38 17.02
N GLN A 375 -40.82 -34.62 16.55
CA GLN A 375 -40.67 -34.94 15.12
C GLN A 375 -41.86 -34.55 14.26
N ASP A 376 -43.08 -34.51 14.81
CA ASP A 376 -44.26 -34.12 14.03
C ASP A 376 -44.42 -32.60 13.97
N ILE A 377 -43.93 -31.86 14.98
CA ILE A 377 -43.79 -30.39 14.90
C ILE A 377 -42.67 -30.03 13.92
N GLU A 378 -41.51 -30.70 13.97
CA GLU A 378 -40.37 -30.43 13.08
C GLU A 378 -40.75 -30.54 11.59
N LYS A 379 -41.56 -31.54 11.21
CA LYS A 379 -42.12 -31.71 9.85
C LYS A 379 -43.11 -30.61 9.44
N LYS A 380 -43.57 -29.77 10.37
CA LYS A 380 -44.53 -28.67 10.16
C LYS A 380 -43.89 -27.30 10.29
N LEU A 381 -42.67 -27.20 10.81
CA LEU A 381 -41.92 -25.95 10.77
C LEU A 381 -41.64 -25.59 9.32
N ILE A 382 -42.02 -24.36 8.94
CA ILE A 382 -41.76 -23.84 7.61
C ILE A 382 -40.29 -23.41 7.58
N ALA A 383 -39.42 -24.29 7.10
CA ALA A 383 -38.08 -23.91 6.68
C ALA A 383 -38.20 -23.12 5.37
N GLU A 384 -37.98 -21.80 5.43
CA GLU A 384 -37.80 -21.01 4.22
C GLU A 384 -36.49 -21.47 3.54
N PRO A 385 -36.50 -21.77 2.23
CA PRO A 385 -35.28 -22.17 1.53
C PRO A 385 -34.30 -21.00 1.50
N LEU A 386 -33.01 -21.29 1.71
CA LEU A 386 -31.96 -20.29 1.54
C LEU A 386 -32.04 -19.70 0.13
N ILE A 387 -32.15 -18.38 0.05
CA ILE A 387 -32.17 -17.65 -1.22
C ILE A 387 -30.72 -17.49 -1.65
N ASP A 388 -30.35 -17.95 -2.84
CA ASP A 388 -29.05 -17.62 -3.44
C ASP A 388 -29.23 -16.47 -4.45
N THR A 389 -28.64 -15.31 -4.17
CA THR A 389 -28.84 -14.08 -4.96
C THR A 389 -27.97 -14.12 -6.21
N GLN A 390 -28.56 -14.61 -7.29
CA GLN A 390 -27.89 -14.70 -8.58
C GLN A 390 -27.62 -13.30 -9.19
N PRO A 391 -26.44 -13.09 -9.80
CA PRO A 391 -26.13 -11.90 -10.58
C PRO A 391 -27.12 -11.66 -11.73
N GLU A 392 -27.60 -10.42 -11.87
CA GLU A 392 -28.42 -10.03 -13.04
C GLU A 392 -27.49 -9.71 -14.22
N LEU A 393 -27.69 -10.43 -15.33
CA LEU A 393 -26.81 -10.39 -16.50
C LEU A 393 -27.58 -10.09 -17.79
N LEU A 394 -27.00 -9.25 -18.66
CA LEU A 394 -27.45 -9.14 -20.05
C LEU A 394 -26.78 -10.24 -20.88
N HIS A 395 -27.39 -11.43 -20.94
CA HIS A 395 -26.84 -12.58 -21.66
C HIS A 395 -26.45 -12.29 -23.12
N TRP A 396 -25.46 -13.01 -23.63
CA TRP A 396 -25.02 -12.98 -25.03
C TRP A 396 -26.18 -13.05 -26.04
N GLY A 397 -26.05 -12.30 -27.14
CA GLY A 397 -26.96 -12.37 -28.29
C GLY A 397 -26.57 -13.49 -29.25
N LYS A 398 -27.01 -13.36 -30.51
CA LYS A 398 -26.54 -14.23 -31.60
C LYS A 398 -25.37 -13.56 -32.30
N HIS A 399 -24.16 -14.13 -32.15
CA HIS A 399 -22.99 -13.68 -32.88
C HIS A 399 -23.24 -13.59 -34.41
N ARG A 400 -22.85 -12.46 -35.01
CA ARG A 400 -23.03 -12.16 -36.44
C ARG A 400 -21.66 -12.05 -37.12
N LYS A 401 -21.52 -12.67 -38.29
CA LYS A 401 -20.29 -12.62 -39.10
C LYS A 401 -20.15 -11.30 -39.87
N VAL A 402 -20.15 -10.17 -39.15
CA VAL A 402 -20.09 -8.83 -39.75
C VAL A 402 -18.75 -8.52 -40.43
N LEU A 403 -17.69 -9.25 -40.07
CA LEU A 403 -16.36 -9.14 -40.68
C LEU A 403 -16.32 -9.71 -42.12
N ASP A 404 -17.10 -10.74 -42.43
CA ASP A 404 -17.02 -11.50 -43.69
C ASP A 404 -17.31 -10.59 -44.91
N TYR A 405 -16.26 -10.15 -45.61
CA TYR A 405 -16.38 -9.31 -46.80
C TYR A 405 -16.46 -10.13 -48.09
N TYR A 406 -17.23 -9.62 -49.05
CA TYR A 406 -17.43 -10.20 -50.38
C TYR A 406 -17.17 -9.12 -51.44
N PRO A 407 -16.08 -9.20 -52.22
CA PRO A 407 -15.67 -8.12 -53.10
C PRO A 407 -16.74 -7.67 -54.11
N VAL A 408 -16.92 -6.37 -54.27
CA VAL A 408 -17.88 -5.80 -55.23
C VAL A 408 -17.47 -6.08 -56.68
N SER A 409 -16.19 -6.28 -56.95
CA SER A 409 -15.65 -6.75 -58.24
C SER A 409 -16.22 -8.10 -58.68
N ASN A 410 -16.72 -8.93 -57.75
CA ASN A 410 -17.41 -10.18 -58.08
C ASN A 410 -18.89 -9.98 -58.48
N LYS A 411 -19.46 -8.79 -58.25
CA LYS A 411 -20.82 -8.42 -58.67
C LYS A 411 -20.85 -7.84 -60.09
N LEU A 412 -19.71 -7.38 -60.60
CA LEU A 412 -19.60 -6.80 -61.93
C LEU A 412 -19.78 -7.87 -63.03
N PRO A 413 -20.49 -7.54 -64.14
CA PRO A 413 -20.69 -8.43 -65.28
C PRO A 413 -19.43 -9.15 -65.77
N ALA A 414 -19.55 -10.42 -66.14
CA ALA A 414 -18.43 -11.26 -66.55
C ALA A 414 -17.67 -10.74 -67.80
N CYS A 415 -18.26 -9.82 -68.58
CA CYS A 415 -17.59 -9.17 -69.70
C CYS A 415 -16.44 -8.22 -69.28
N TYR A 416 -16.43 -7.71 -68.05
CA TYR A 416 -15.26 -7.04 -67.49
C TYR A 416 -14.09 -8.01 -67.29
N GLY A 417 -14.39 -9.31 -67.15
CA GLY A 417 -13.42 -10.40 -66.99
C GLY A 417 -12.60 -10.31 -65.70
N LEU A 418 -13.09 -9.59 -64.69
CA LEU A 418 -12.46 -9.48 -63.37
C LEU A 418 -12.40 -10.83 -62.64
N GLN A 419 -13.17 -11.83 -63.09
CA GLN A 419 -13.16 -13.21 -62.58
C GLN A 419 -12.34 -14.18 -63.47
N THR A 420 -11.52 -13.69 -64.40
CA THR A 420 -10.76 -14.56 -65.33
C THR A 420 -9.35 -14.90 -64.83
N ASN A 421 -9.00 -16.19 -64.80
CA ASN A 421 -7.73 -16.71 -64.26
C ASN A 421 -6.44 -16.22 -64.96
N LYS A 422 -6.54 -15.47 -66.06
CA LYS A 422 -5.41 -14.89 -66.80
C LYS A 422 -5.77 -13.46 -67.23
N PRO A 423 -5.72 -12.49 -66.31
CA PRO A 423 -6.13 -11.12 -66.59
C PRO A 423 -5.17 -10.47 -67.60
N THR A 424 -5.75 -9.72 -68.53
CA THR A 424 -5.02 -8.80 -69.42
C THR A 424 -4.50 -7.58 -68.66
N PRO A 425 -3.52 -6.82 -69.18
CA PRO A 425 -3.04 -5.59 -68.53
C PRO A 425 -4.15 -4.57 -68.24
N GLN A 426 -5.17 -4.47 -69.09
CA GLN A 426 -6.34 -3.61 -68.87
C GLN A 426 -7.21 -4.09 -67.70
N GLN A 427 -7.34 -5.40 -67.51
CA GLN A 427 -8.07 -5.99 -66.39
C GLN A 427 -7.30 -5.85 -65.07
N VAL A 428 -5.96 -5.93 -65.11
CA VAL A 428 -5.12 -5.59 -63.95
C VAL A 428 -5.30 -4.13 -63.56
N GLN A 429 -5.33 -3.20 -64.53
CA GLN A 429 -5.59 -1.79 -64.27
C GLN A 429 -6.99 -1.54 -63.66
N LEU A 430 -8.02 -2.27 -64.13
CA LEU A 430 -9.37 -2.16 -63.56
C LEU A 430 -9.45 -2.75 -62.13
N HIS A 431 -8.77 -3.86 -61.85
CA HIS A 431 -8.62 -4.39 -60.48
C HIS A 431 -7.94 -3.37 -59.55
N GLN A 432 -6.87 -2.72 -60.01
CA GLN A 432 -6.18 -1.66 -59.27
C GLN A 432 -7.06 -0.41 -59.05
N PHE A 433 -7.93 -0.06 -60.01
CA PHE A 433 -8.92 1.01 -59.85
C PHE A 433 -9.99 0.66 -58.81
N MET A 434 -10.40 -0.61 -58.72
CA MET A 434 -11.40 -1.05 -57.74
C MET A 434 -10.84 -1.13 -56.31
N LEU A 435 -9.55 -1.43 -56.16
CA LEU A 435 -8.91 -1.70 -54.85
C LEU A 435 -9.22 -0.66 -53.75
N PRO A 436 -9.15 0.67 -53.96
CA PRO A 436 -9.47 1.64 -52.91
C PRO A 436 -10.93 1.53 -52.41
N PHE A 437 -11.89 1.31 -53.31
CA PHE A 437 -13.30 1.18 -52.97
C PHE A 437 -13.58 -0.13 -52.23
N GLU A 438 -12.94 -1.23 -52.66
CA GLU A 438 -12.96 -2.52 -51.96
C GLU A 438 -12.39 -2.38 -50.54
N GLN A 439 -11.26 -1.67 -50.39
CA GLN A 439 -10.60 -1.43 -49.11
C GLN A 439 -11.46 -0.60 -48.14
N MET A 440 -12.15 0.44 -48.63
CA MET A 440 -13.06 1.25 -47.80
C MET A 440 -14.23 0.41 -47.26
N LEU A 441 -14.86 -0.41 -48.11
CA LEU A 441 -15.98 -1.28 -47.69
C LEU A 441 -15.51 -2.39 -46.74
N ALA A 442 -14.34 -2.97 -47.00
CA ALA A 442 -13.74 -3.99 -46.13
C ALA A 442 -13.36 -3.44 -44.76
N ASN A 443 -12.78 -2.23 -44.69
CA ASN A 443 -12.50 -1.54 -43.43
C ASN A 443 -13.78 -1.27 -42.64
N GLY A 444 -14.86 -0.83 -43.27
CA GLY A 444 -16.17 -0.68 -42.61
C GLY A 444 -16.70 -1.97 -41.98
N CYS A 445 -16.56 -3.11 -42.68
CA CYS A 445 -16.88 -4.43 -42.10
C CYS A 445 -15.97 -4.80 -40.92
N ALA A 446 -14.70 -4.40 -40.97
CA ALA A 446 -13.74 -4.63 -39.89
C ALA A 446 -13.98 -3.71 -38.67
N GLU A 447 -14.41 -2.46 -38.87
CA GLU A 447 -14.67 -1.51 -37.77
C GLU A 447 -15.94 -1.91 -37.02
N LEU A 448 -16.97 -2.36 -37.74
CA LEU A 448 -18.16 -2.97 -37.14
C LEU A 448 -17.83 -4.28 -36.39
N ALA A 449 -16.87 -5.07 -36.86
CA ALA A 449 -16.40 -6.27 -36.16
C ALA A 449 -15.54 -5.95 -34.91
N LEU A 450 -14.90 -4.78 -34.88
CA LEU A 450 -14.11 -4.28 -33.75
C LEU A 450 -14.99 -3.67 -32.65
N LEU A 451 -16.25 -3.32 -32.95
CA LEU A 451 -17.19 -2.64 -32.04
C LEU A 451 -17.29 -3.26 -30.62
N PRO A 452 -17.36 -4.59 -30.42
CA PRO A 452 -17.36 -5.17 -29.08
C PRO A 452 -16.12 -4.80 -28.26
N LYS A 453 -14.95 -4.70 -28.91
CA LYS A 453 -13.67 -4.34 -28.26
C LYS A 453 -13.50 -2.82 -28.11
N LEU A 454 -14.04 -2.02 -29.04
CA LEU A 454 -14.07 -0.56 -28.93
C LEU A 454 -14.96 -0.05 -27.79
N LEU A 455 -16.03 -0.78 -27.44
CA LEU A 455 -16.97 -0.40 -26.38
C LEU A 455 -16.83 -1.25 -25.10
N ALA A 456 -15.84 -2.14 -25.04
CA ALA A 456 -15.58 -2.95 -23.85
C ALA A 456 -15.05 -2.11 -22.68
N PHE A 457 -15.54 -2.38 -21.47
CA PHE A 457 -14.99 -1.82 -20.24
C PHE A 457 -13.69 -2.52 -19.78
N LYS A 458 -13.52 -3.81 -20.10
CA LYS A 458 -12.32 -4.62 -19.80
C LYS A 458 -11.67 -5.10 -21.11
N GLN A 459 -10.39 -5.50 -21.06
CA GLN A 459 -9.68 -6.17 -22.17
C GLN A 459 -9.69 -5.40 -23.52
N ARG A 460 -9.51 -4.07 -23.45
CA ARG A 460 -9.42 -3.21 -24.64
C ARG A 460 -8.11 -3.47 -25.41
N GLY A 461 -8.20 -3.58 -26.73
CA GLY A 461 -7.04 -3.80 -27.59
C GLY A 461 -6.29 -2.51 -27.96
N GLU A 462 -5.17 -2.64 -28.67
CA GLU A 462 -4.38 -1.49 -29.19
C GLU A 462 -4.89 -0.95 -30.53
N THR A 463 -5.87 -1.63 -31.14
CA THR A 463 -6.45 -1.25 -32.42
C THR A 463 -7.69 -0.38 -32.20
N VAL A 464 -7.70 0.81 -32.79
CA VAL A 464 -8.82 1.76 -32.68
C VAL A 464 -9.60 1.95 -33.98
N HIS A 465 -9.09 1.45 -35.11
CA HIS A 465 -9.77 1.44 -36.41
C HIS A 465 -9.83 0.04 -36.98
N GLY A 466 -10.96 -0.33 -37.60
CA GLY A 466 -11.08 -1.62 -38.26
C GLY A 466 -10.37 -1.66 -39.60
N VAL A 467 -9.42 -2.58 -39.75
CA VAL A 467 -8.68 -2.82 -40.98
C VAL A 467 -8.72 -4.31 -41.34
N GLN A 468 -9.00 -4.62 -42.60
CA GLN A 468 -8.77 -5.95 -43.17
C GLN A 468 -8.42 -5.83 -44.66
N TRP A 469 -7.65 -6.78 -45.18
CA TRP A 469 -7.45 -6.88 -46.63
C TRP A 469 -8.75 -7.37 -47.30
N PRO A 470 -9.27 -6.72 -48.36
CA PRO A 470 -10.56 -7.05 -48.98
C PRO A 470 -10.61 -8.42 -49.67
N PHE A 471 -9.47 -9.02 -50.00
CA PHE A 471 -9.43 -10.29 -50.72
C PHE A 471 -8.99 -11.44 -49.80
N LYS A 472 -9.56 -12.63 -50.01
CA LYS A 472 -9.08 -13.84 -49.33
C LYS A 472 -7.82 -14.35 -50.03
N ALA A 473 -6.91 -14.95 -49.27
CA ALA A 473 -5.71 -15.60 -49.79
C ALA A 473 -6.03 -16.51 -50.98
N ASP A 474 -5.11 -16.57 -51.95
CA ASP A 474 -5.20 -17.37 -53.18
C ASP A 474 -6.36 -17.00 -54.14
N THR A 475 -7.16 -15.97 -53.85
CA THR A 475 -8.17 -15.47 -54.80
C THR A 475 -7.55 -14.63 -55.92
N LEU A 476 -8.28 -14.43 -57.02
CA LEU A 476 -7.75 -13.68 -58.17
C LEU A 476 -7.42 -12.21 -57.82
N GLY A 477 -8.26 -11.54 -57.03
CA GLY A 477 -8.00 -10.17 -56.56
C GLY A 477 -6.78 -10.08 -55.63
N ASP A 478 -6.54 -11.13 -54.83
CA ASP A 478 -5.35 -11.25 -53.98
C ASP A 478 -4.07 -11.41 -54.82
N ASN A 479 -4.07 -12.41 -55.72
CA ASN A 479 -2.95 -12.72 -56.61
C ASN A 479 -2.53 -11.55 -57.52
N ILE A 480 -3.48 -10.73 -57.99
CA ILE A 480 -3.19 -9.55 -58.83
C ILE A 480 -2.42 -8.47 -58.04
N HIS A 481 -2.68 -8.35 -56.74
CA HIS A 481 -2.09 -7.34 -55.87
C HIS A 481 -0.94 -7.86 -55.00
N GLN A 482 -0.51 -9.13 -55.18
CA GLN A 482 0.48 -9.80 -54.34
C GLN A 482 1.78 -9.01 -54.10
N GLN A 483 2.21 -8.20 -55.08
CA GLN A 483 3.42 -7.36 -54.97
C GLN A 483 3.26 -6.15 -54.03
N ILE A 484 2.03 -5.65 -53.83
CA ILE A 484 1.75 -4.45 -53.02
C ILE A 484 1.11 -4.79 -51.66
N ILE A 485 0.57 -6.00 -51.47
CA ILE A 485 -0.03 -6.45 -50.21
C ILE A 485 0.87 -6.21 -48.99
N PRO A 486 2.18 -6.55 -48.99
CA PRO A 486 2.99 -6.39 -47.78
C PRO A 486 3.14 -4.92 -47.35
N ASP A 487 3.37 -4.00 -48.29
CA ASP A 487 3.53 -2.57 -48.02
C ASP A 487 2.21 -1.90 -47.62
N LEU A 488 1.12 -2.20 -48.32
CA LEU A 488 -0.20 -1.65 -47.98
C LEU A 488 -0.73 -2.19 -46.65
N THR A 489 -0.60 -3.49 -46.38
CA THR A 489 -1.07 -4.07 -45.11
C THR A 489 -0.24 -3.53 -43.93
N ALA A 490 1.07 -3.34 -44.10
CA ALA A 490 1.90 -2.71 -43.07
C ALA A 490 1.49 -1.25 -42.79
N LYS A 491 1.15 -0.46 -43.83
CA LYS A 491 0.63 0.91 -43.67
C LYS A 491 -0.72 0.93 -42.96
N LEU A 492 -1.69 0.15 -43.44
CA LEU A 492 -3.02 0.09 -42.84
C LEU A 492 -2.99 -0.44 -41.39
N SER A 493 -2.12 -1.41 -41.07
CA SER A 493 -1.91 -1.87 -39.70
C SER A 493 -1.40 -0.72 -38.81
N ARG A 494 -0.36 -0.02 -39.26
CA ARG A 494 0.21 1.15 -38.58
C ARG A 494 -0.82 2.24 -38.32
N ASP A 495 -1.60 2.60 -39.33
CA ASP A 495 -2.64 3.64 -39.24
C ASP A 495 -3.79 3.24 -38.28
N SER A 496 -3.93 1.96 -37.92
CA SER A 496 -4.99 1.45 -37.03
C SER A 496 -4.58 1.23 -35.57
N GLN A 497 -3.27 1.18 -35.28
CA GLN A 497 -2.72 0.88 -33.96
C GLN A 497 -2.36 2.15 -33.18
N ILE A 498 -2.52 2.11 -31.85
CA ILE A 498 -2.07 3.17 -30.94
C ILE A 498 -0.53 3.24 -30.92
N TYR A 499 0.15 2.09 -31.01
CA TYR A 499 1.60 1.95 -30.91
C TYR A 499 2.23 1.41 -32.19
N ILE A 500 3.40 1.96 -32.57
CA ILE A 500 4.27 1.47 -33.65
C ILE A 500 5.71 1.60 -33.18
N ASP A 501 6.48 0.50 -33.16
CA ASP A 501 7.89 0.49 -32.76
C ASP A 501 8.12 1.24 -31.43
N ASP A 502 7.31 0.91 -30.42
CA ASP A 502 7.22 1.52 -29.08
C ASP A 502 6.94 3.04 -29.06
N LYS A 503 6.36 3.58 -30.14
CA LYS A 503 5.97 5.00 -30.27
C LYS A 503 4.49 5.18 -30.55
N ILE A 504 3.90 6.15 -29.88
CA ILE A 504 2.49 6.45 -30.01
C ILE A 504 2.15 7.21 -31.29
N GLN A 505 1.09 6.75 -31.94
CA GLN A 505 0.34 7.52 -32.94
C GLN A 505 -0.65 8.44 -32.24
N SER A 506 -0.37 9.75 -32.25
CA SER A 506 -1.12 10.73 -31.46
C SER A 506 -2.61 10.77 -31.80
N GLU A 507 -2.99 10.59 -33.07
CA GLU A 507 -4.40 10.59 -33.49
C GLU A 507 -5.16 9.37 -32.92
N ASN A 508 -4.57 8.17 -33.02
CA ASN A 508 -5.15 6.94 -32.49
C ASN A 508 -5.23 6.93 -30.97
N TYR A 509 -4.20 7.46 -30.29
CA TYR A 509 -4.21 7.68 -28.86
C TYR A 509 -5.33 8.63 -28.41
N ILE A 510 -5.50 9.76 -29.10
CA ILE A 510 -6.59 10.71 -28.81
C ILE A 510 -7.95 10.04 -29.03
N LYS A 511 -8.13 9.20 -30.06
CA LYS A 511 -9.37 8.45 -30.29
C LYS A 511 -9.68 7.50 -29.13
N GLU A 512 -8.72 6.69 -28.69
CA GLU A 512 -8.91 5.80 -27.54
C GLU A 512 -9.24 6.57 -26.26
N VAL A 513 -8.48 7.62 -25.95
CA VAL A 513 -8.69 8.46 -24.76
C VAL A 513 -10.07 9.13 -24.77
N THR A 514 -10.56 9.55 -25.94
CA THR A 514 -11.91 10.10 -26.11
C THR A 514 -13.00 9.06 -25.85
N ILE A 515 -12.77 7.80 -26.26
CA ILE A 515 -13.69 6.69 -25.97
C ILE A 515 -13.67 6.36 -24.47
N LEU A 516 -12.48 6.32 -23.84
CA LEU A 516 -12.35 6.07 -22.40
C LEU A 516 -13.09 7.13 -21.56
N ASP A 517 -12.94 8.42 -21.87
CA ASP A 517 -13.67 9.48 -21.17
C ASP A 517 -15.20 9.34 -21.32
N HIS A 518 -15.67 8.99 -22.52
CA HIS A 518 -17.09 8.72 -22.75
C HIS A 518 -17.63 7.53 -21.94
N LEU A 519 -16.86 6.43 -21.85
CA LEU A 519 -17.25 5.24 -21.09
C LEU A 519 -17.15 5.46 -19.57
N LEU A 520 -16.17 6.23 -19.09
CA LEU A 520 -16.08 6.68 -17.68
C LEU A 520 -17.27 7.56 -17.30
N GLY A 521 -17.75 8.38 -18.23
CA GLY A 521 -18.94 9.23 -18.07
C GLY A 521 -20.21 8.48 -17.68
N TYR A 522 -20.36 7.20 -18.03
CA TYR A 522 -21.49 6.36 -17.59
C TYR A 522 -21.52 6.16 -16.07
N PHE A 523 -20.38 6.24 -15.39
CA PHE A 523 -20.24 6.06 -13.95
C PHE A 523 -20.10 7.40 -13.21
N GLY A 524 -20.37 8.52 -13.88
CA GLY A 524 -20.15 9.87 -13.36
C GLY A 524 -18.66 10.23 -13.16
N ALA A 525 -17.75 9.41 -13.69
CA ALA A 525 -16.31 9.68 -13.69
C ALA A 525 -15.90 10.44 -14.95
N GLN A 526 -14.67 10.94 -14.93
CA GLN A 526 -14.02 11.64 -16.04
C GLN A 526 -12.58 11.18 -16.15
N LEU A 527 -12.04 11.18 -17.36
CA LEU A 527 -10.64 10.91 -17.60
C LEU A 527 -9.76 11.97 -16.90
N ALA A 528 -8.64 11.55 -16.32
CA ALA A 528 -7.70 12.45 -15.67
C ALA A 528 -7.05 13.44 -16.65
N ALA A 529 -6.71 14.63 -16.14
CA ALA A 529 -5.87 15.58 -16.86
C ALA A 529 -4.42 15.07 -16.85
N ARG A 530 -3.94 14.51 -17.97
CA ARG A 530 -2.58 13.93 -18.07
C ARG A 530 -1.49 14.97 -17.74
N PRO A 531 -0.68 14.78 -16.70
CA PRO A 531 0.45 15.66 -16.40
C PRO A 531 1.52 15.61 -17.51
N LEU A 532 2.18 16.74 -17.76
CA LEU A 532 3.24 16.87 -18.78
C LEU A 532 4.51 16.06 -18.47
N THR A 533 4.61 15.53 -17.25
CA THR A 533 5.74 14.74 -16.75
C THR A 533 5.60 13.24 -17.00
N LEU A 534 4.39 12.73 -17.28
CA LEU A 534 4.15 11.29 -17.36
C LEU A 534 4.35 10.74 -18.76
N ASP A 535 4.75 9.47 -18.79
CA ASP A 535 4.69 8.67 -20.00
C ASP A 535 3.23 8.47 -20.46
N PHE A 536 3.05 8.28 -21.76
CA PHE A 536 1.73 8.14 -22.34
C PHE A 536 1.17 6.71 -22.26
N GLN A 537 2.01 5.66 -22.27
CA GLN A 537 1.59 4.25 -22.13
C GLN A 537 1.08 4.02 -20.71
N ASP A 538 1.90 4.33 -19.70
CA ASP A 538 1.53 4.20 -18.29
C ASP A 538 0.23 4.96 -17.98
N PHE A 539 0.09 6.19 -18.47
CA PHE A 539 -1.16 6.94 -18.34
C PHE A 539 -2.35 6.23 -19.01
N LEU A 540 -2.19 5.68 -20.22
CA LEU A 540 -3.28 5.02 -20.93
C LEU A 540 -3.73 3.75 -20.19
N ASP A 541 -2.77 2.93 -19.75
CA ASP A 541 -3.05 1.69 -19.03
C ASP A 541 -3.66 1.97 -17.65
N THR A 542 -3.22 3.06 -16.99
CA THR A 542 -3.88 3.60 -15.79
C THR A 542 -5.35 3.91 -16.05
N GLN A 543 -5.69 4.67 -17.10
CA GLN A 543 -7.08 5.03 -17.38
C GLN A 543 -7.93 3.83 -17.84
N ARG A 544 -7.32 2.84 -18.51
CA ARG A 544 -7.95 1.56 -18.86
C ARG A 544 -8.24 0.71 -17.63
N GLY A 545 -7.28 0.59 -16.71
CA GLY A 545 -7.45 -0.08 -15.42
C GLY A 545 -8.53 0.58 -14.57
N TYR A 546 -8.58 1.91 -14.57
CA TYR A 546 -9.61 2.70 -13.90
C TYR A 546 -11.02 2.38 -14.41
N LEU A 547 -11.23 2.40 -15.73
CA LEU A 547 -12.51 2.00 -16.33
C LEU A 547 -12.85 0.52 -16.04
N ALA A 548 -11.87 -0.37 -16.15
CA ALA A 548 -12.06 -1.81 -15.99
C ALA A 548 -12.44 -2.25 -14.57
N GLN A 549 -12.01 -1.51 -13.54
CA GLN A 549 -12.25 -1.81 -12.13
C GLN A 549 -13.32 -0.90 -11.49
N GLN A 550 -13.95 -0.01 -12.27
CA GLN A 550 -14.83 1.05 -11.75
C GLN A 550 -15.94 0.57 -10.78
N PRO A 551 -16.64 -0.57 -10.99
CA PRO A 551 -17.64 -1.06 -10.04
C PRO A 551 -17.06 -1.52 -8.68
N GLU A 552 -15.82 -2.05 -8.66
CA GLU A 552 -15.13 -2.39 -7.41
C GLU A 552 -14.68 -1.11 -6.69
N LEU A 553 -14.10 -0.17 -7.44
CA LEU A 553 -13.57 1.10 -6.91
C LEU A 553 -14.66 1.97 -6.26
N THR A 554 -15.87 1.97 -6.83
CA THR A 554 -17.01 2.71 -6.27
C THR A 554 -17.64 1.99 -5.09
N TYR A 555 -17.74 0.66 -5.12
CA TYR A 555 -18.26 -0.14 -4.02
C TYR A 555 -17.37 -0.05 -2.76
N GLN A 556 -16.06 -0.20 -2.92
CA GLN A 556 -15.07 -0.19 -1.82
C GLN A 556 -14.56 1.22 -1.47
N ARG A 557 -15.28 2.29 -1.82
CA ARG A 557 -14.78 3.69 -1.80
C ARG A 557 -14.05 4.13 -0.53
N ASN A 558 -14.58 3.76 0.64
CA ASN A 558 -14.05 4.12 1.96
C ASN A 558 -13.30 2.96 2.64
N ASN A 559 -13.29 1.77 2.04
CA ASN A 559 -12.74 0.55 2.61
C ASN A 559 -11.22 0.49 2.40
N ILE A 560 -10.49 0.10 3.44
CA ILE A 560 -9.02 0.04 3.43
C ILE A 560 -8.51 -1.25 4.07
N ARG A 561 -8.13 -2.16 3.16
CA ARG A 561 -7.35 -3.37 3.42
C ARG A 561 -5.87 -3.02 3.66
N ILE A 562 -5.21 -3.83 4.48
CA ILE A 562 -3.76 -3.76 4.73
C ILE A 562 -2.98 -4.53 3.65
N ASP A 563 -3.43 -5.75 3.34
CA ASP A 563 -2.81 -6.70 2.41
C ASP A 563 -3.03 -6.40 0.91
N LYS A 564 -3.68 -5.28 0.57
CA LYS A 564 -4.04 -4.93 -0.82
C LYS A 564 -3.98 -3.44 -1.07
N VAL A 565 -3.64 -3.05 -2.30
CA VAL A 565 -3.77 -1.66 -2.79
C VAL A 565 -5.24 -1.26 -2.73
N SER A 566 -5.57 -0.29 -1.87
CA SER A 566 -6.95 0.10 -1.57
C SER A 566 -7.64 0.76 -2.78
N ALA A 567 -8.97 0.64 -2.83
CA ALA A 567 -9.79 1.31 -3.85
C ALA A 567 -9.60 2.84 -3.85
N LEU A 568 -9.41 3.46 -2.67
CA LEU A 568 -9.07 4.88 -2.56
C LEU A 568 -7.71 5.20 -3.21
N GLN A 569 -6.68 4.38 -2.96
CA GLN A 569 -5.36 4.55 -3.57
C GLN A 569 -5.43 4.41 -5.09
N LYS A 570 -6.12 3.38 -5.61
CA LYS A 570 -6.36 3.21 -7.06
C LYS A 570 -7.11 4.40 -7.66
N ARG A 571 -8.16 4.91 -7.00
CA ARG A 571 -8.90 6.09 -7.47
C ARG A 571 -8.04 7.34 -7.53
N ILE A 572 -7.24 7.62 -6.50
CA ILE A 572 -6.28 8.73 -6.47
C ILE A 572 -5.24 8.57 -7.59
N ALA A 573 -4.69 7.37 -7.76
CA ALA A 573 -3.76 7.02 -8.82
C ALA A 573 -4.35 7.32 -10.21
N ALA A 574 -5.59 6.90 -10.46
CA ALA A 574 -6.32 7.22 -11.68
C ALA A 574 -6.52 8.73 -11.89
N ARG A 575 -6.95 9.48 -10.86
CA ARG A 575 -7.17 10.95 -10.93
C ARG A 575 -5.88 11.73 -11.22
N LEU A 576 -4.75 11.27 -10.70
CA LEU A 576 -3.44 11.86 -10.98
C LEU A 576 -2.84 11.38 -12.32
N GLY A 577 -3.37 10.30 -12.89
CA GLY A 577 -2.80 9.62 -14.06
C GLY A 577 -1.56 8.78 -13.76
N LEU A 578 -1.31 8.49 -12.47
CA LEU A 578 -0.15 7.79 -11.91
C LEU A 578 -0.56 6.38 -11.45
N GLY A 579 -0.90 5.48 -12.37
CA GLY A 579 -1.36 4.13 -12.03
C GLY A 579 -0.20 3.17 -11.77
N GLY A 580 0.67 2.97 -12.76
CA GLY A 580 1.73 1.98 -12.70
C GLY A 580 1.24 0.64 -12.15
N GLU A 581 1.92 0.17 -11.10
CA GLU A 581 1.65 -1.08 -10.41
C GLU A 581 0.24 -1.16 -9.76
N CYS A 582 -0.41 -0.02 -9.41
CA CYS A 582 -1.65 -0.01 -8.63
C CYS A 582 -2.84 -0.75 -9.28
N PHE A 583 -2.87 -0.89 -10.61
CA PHE A 583 -3.98 -1.52 -11.33
C PHE A 583 -3.75 -2.98 -11.71
N ILE A 584 -2.57 -3.53 -11.40
CA ILE A 584 -2.21 -4.92 -11.64
C ILE A 584 -2.89 -5.82 -10.59
N ASP A 585 -3.29 -7.03 -10.98
CA ASP A 585 -4.02 -7.97 -10.10
C ASP A 585 -3.20 -8.41 -8.87
N THR A 586 -1.88 -8.53 -9.03
CA THR A 586 -0.92 -8.86 -7.97
C THR A 586 0.23 -7.84 -7.96
N PRO A 587 0.02 -6.65 -7.34
CA PRO A 587 0.98 -5.56 -7.38
C PRO A 587 2.19 -5.80 -6.47
N ASP A 588 3.40 -5.48 -6.92
CA ASP A 588 4.54 -5.33 -6.02
C ASP A 588 4.41 -4.05 -5.19
N LEU A 589 4.17 -4.22 -3.88
CA LEU A 589 4.00 -3.10 -2.95
C LEU A 589 5.22 -2.18 -2.83
N ALA A 590 6.43 -2.58 -3.28
CA ALA A 590 7.60 -1.68 -3.33
C ALA A 590 7.65 -0.78 -4.58
N ASN A 591 6.81 -1.04 -5.59
CA ASN A 591 6.81 -0.30 -6.87
C ASN A 591 5.57 0.62 -7.00
N LEU A 592 4.90 0.95 -5.89
CA LEU A 592 3.71 1.81 -5.92
C LEU A 592 4.13 3.27 -6.16
N PRO A 593 3.39 4.04 -6.99
CA PRO A 593 3.72 5.43 -7.33
C PRO A 593 3.61 6.41 -6.14
N PHE A 594 2.84 6.03 -5.11
CA PHE A 594 2.73 6.71 -3.83
C PHE A 594 2.07 5.78 -2.80
N TYR A 595 2.16 6.11 -1.52
CA TYR A 595 1.65 5.31 -0.40
C TYR A 595 0.61 6.08 0.42
N LEU A 596 -0.38 5.36 0.95
CA LEU A 596 -1.37 5.89 1.90
C LEU A 596 -1.18 5.19 3.26
N ILE A 597 -0.84 5.94 4.30
CA ILE A 597 -0.65 5.42 5.65
C ILE A 597 -1.69 6.02 6.59
N GLU A 598 -2.56 5.18 7.13
CA GLU A 598 -3.54 5.57 8.14
C GLU A 598 -2.88 5.59 9.51
N HIS A 599 -2.85 6.74 10.18
CA HIS A 599 -2.14 6.86 11.45
C HIS A 599 -2.76 5.97 12.54
N ARG A 600 -4.09 5.74 12.50
CA ARG A 600 -4.80 4.82 13.39
C ARG A 600 -4.24 3.38 13.37
N GLN A 601 -3.63 2.94 12.27
CA GLN A 601 -2.97 1.63 12.18
C GLN A 601 -1.63 1.61 12.92
N LEU A 602 -0.98 2.77 13.09
CA LEU A 602 0.31 2.94 13.78
C LEU A 602 0.17 3.02 15.32
N LEU A 603 -0.98 2.64 15.88
CA LEU A 603 -1.26 2.66 17.32
C LEU A 603 -1.28 1.25 17.91
N PRO A 604 -0.48 0.96 18.95
CA PRO A 604 -0.46 -0.35 19.62
C PRO A 604 -1.74 -0.63 20.38
N GLU A 605 -2.08 -1.91 20.51
CA GLU A 605 -3.24 -2.32 21.29
C GLU A 605 -3.07 -2.01 22.78
N LYS A 606 -4.17 -1.61 23.42
CA LYS A 606 -4.14 -1.09 24.78
C LYS A 606 -3.85 -2.22 25.78
N PRO A 607 -2.79 -2.15 26.58
CA PRO A 607 -2.43 -3.23 27.51
C PRO A 607 -3.40 -3.34 28.69
N ASP A 608 -3.66 -4.56 29.16
CA ASP A 608 -4.30 -4.80 30.46
C ASP A 608 -3.39 -4.32 31.59
N THR A 609 -3.86 -3.33 32.36
CA THR A 609 -3.17 -2.71 33.49
C THR A 609 -2.68 -3.69 34.57
N GLN A 610 -3.23 -4.91 34.63
CA GLN A 610 -2.77 -5.96 35.55
C GLN A 610 -1.28 -6.29 35.34
N PHE A 611 -0.76 -6.21 34.11
CA PHE A 611 0.63 -6.56 33.77
C PHE A 611 1.58 -5.34 33.74
N ASN A 612 1.19 -4.22 34.35
CA ASN A 612 2.05 -3.04 34.53
C ASN A 612 3.19 -3.28 35.55
N ALA A 613 3.11 -4.34 36.35
CA ALA A 613 4.16 -4.77 37.27
C ALA A 613 4.90 -5.99 36.73
N GLU A 614 6.16 -6.16 37.10
CA GLU A 614 7.01 -7.26 36.65
C GLU A 614 6.42 -8.65 36.92
N GLN A 615 6.38 -9.44 35.87
CA GLN A 615 6.00 -10.84 35.86
C GLN A 615 7.25 -11.71 35.62
N LYS A 616 7.23 -12.95 36.14
CA LYS A 616 8.28 -13.94 35.86
C LYS A 616 7.68 -15.05 34.96
N PRO A 617 8.20 -15.24 33.73
CA PRO A 617 7.77 -16.31 32.84
C PRO A 617 7.74 -17.69 33.51
N ASP A 618 6.69 -18.47 33.22
CA ASP A 618 6.57 -19.86 33.68
C ASP A 618 7.33 -20.82 32.75
N SER A 619 7.24 -20.60 31.43
CA SER A 619 8.08 -21.27 30.44
C SER A 619 8.42 -20.36 29.26
N LEU A 620 9.50 -20.70 28.57
CA LEU A 620 10.02 -20.00 27.41
C LEU A 620 10.48 -21.02 26.36
N ALA A 621 10.12 -20.80 25.11
CA ALA A 621 10.54 -21.61 23.98
C ALA A 621 10.90 -20.71 22.79
N VAL A 622 11.82 -21.16 21.93
CA VAL A 622 12.11 -20.50 20.65
C VAL A 622 11.85 -21.50 19.55
N GLU A 623 10.96 -21.15 18.63
CA GLU A 623 10.57 -21.93 17.46
C GLU A 623 10.75 -21.01 16.24
N ASP A 624 11.69 -21.38 15.36
CA ASP A 624 12.15 -20.56 14.25
C ASP A 624 12.46 -19.10 14.69
N ASP A 625 11.71 -18.13 14.16
CA ASP A 625 11.86 -16.69 14.45
C ASP A 625 10.85 -16.17 15.49
N GLN A 626 10.26 -17.07 16.30
CA GLN A 626 9.29 -16.73 17.36
C GLN A 626 9.83 -17.14 18.75
N LEU A 627 9.89 -16.17 19.65
CA LEU A 627 10.08 -16.34 21.08
C LEU A 627 8.72 -16.48 21.75
N LYS A 628 8.37 -17.70 22.18
CA LYS A 628 7.12 -18.03 22.87
C LYS A 628 7.32 -17.96 24.38
N ILE A 629 6.49 -17.19 25.07
CA ILE A 629 6.51 -17.01 26.53
C ILE A 629 5.16 -17.46 27.07
N THR A 630 5.17 -18.36 28.06
CA THR A 630 3.96 -18.80 28.76
C THR A 630 3.89 -18.21 30.16
N GLN A 631 2.73 -17.67 30.52
CA GLN A 631 2.43 -17.16 31.84
C GLN A 631 0.98 -17.48 32.23
N GLN A 632 0.79 -18.26 33.28
CA GLN A 632 -0.52 -18.61 33.81
C GLN A 632 -1.35 -17.37 34.19
N GLY A 633 -2.60 -17.32 33.72
CA GLY A 633 -3.53 -16.23 33.99
C GLY A 633 -3.45 -15.06 33.02
N THR A 634 -2.77 -15.23 31.88
CA THR A 634 -2.74 -14.25 30.78
C THR A 634 -3.80 -14.52 29.71
N ALA A 635 -4.38 -15.73 29.68
CA ALA A 635 -5.42 -16.12 28.73
C ALA A 635 -6.57 -15.10 28.65
N GLY A 636 -6.82 -14.58 27.45
CA GLY A 636 -7.88 -13.61 27.16
C GLY A 636 -7.63 -12.18 27.67
N ARG A 637 -6.44 -11.87 28.20
CA ARG A 637 -6.06 -10.52 28.68
C ARG A 637 -4.94 -9.86 27.89
N LEU A 638 -4.04 -10.65 27.30
CA LEU A 638 -3.03 -10.15 26.36
C LEU A 638 -3.60 -10.18 24.93
N LEU A 639 -3.22 -9.19 24.12
CA LEU A 639 -3.68 -9.04 22.75
C LEU A 639 -2.49 -8.94 21.77
N GLN A 640 -2.68 -9.45 20.55
CA GLN A 640 -1.77 -9.17 19.44
C GLN A 640 -1.71 -7.66 19.21
N GLY A 641 -0.51 -7.11 18.95
CA GLY A 641 -0.30 -5.67 18.82
C GLY A 641 -0.03 -4.92 20.13
N GLN A 642 -0.09 -5.61 21.29
CA GLN A 642 0.32 -5.05 22.57
C GLN A 642 1.85 -4.96 22.70
N VAL A 643 2.34 -3.90 23.34
CA VAL A 643 3.77 -3.63 23.54
C VAL A 643 4.20 -3.94 24.97
N ILE A 644 5.20 -4.80 25.12
CA ILE A 644 5.82 -5.18 26.40
C ILE A 644 7.32 -4.84 26.43
N ASN A 645 7.90 -4.92 27.62
CA ASN A 645 9.34 -4.87 27.84
C ASN A 645 9.82 -6.20 28.41
N LEU A 646 10.95 -6.71 27.91
CA LEU A 646 11.68 -7.80 28.55
C LEU A 646 12.79 -7.20 29.43
N ILE A 647 12.96 -7.72 30.64
CA ILE A 647 13.92 -7.23 31.62
C ILE A 647 14.88 -8.39 31.96
N ILE A 648 16.15 -8.21 31.62
CA ILE A 648 17.22 -9.15 31.89
C ILE A 648 18.02 -8.62 33.08
N ILE A 649 18.12 -9.41 34.17
CA ILE A 649 18.88 -9.02 35.36
C ILE A 649 20.30 -9.60 35.27
N GLU A 650 21.32 -8.74 35.21
CA GLU A 650 22.75 -9.06 35.12
C GLU A 650 23.50 -8.32 36.25
N ASP A 651 24.14 -9.05 37.18
CA ASP A 651 24.98 -8.50 38.26
C ASP A 651 24.42 -7.25 38.99
N ASP A 652 23.19 -7.38 39.52
CA ASP A 652 22.40 -6.33 40.17
C ASP A 652 22.07 -5.10 39.28
N ARG A 653 22.04 -5.29 37.95
CA ARG A 653 21.58 -4.31 36.97
C ARG A 653 20.49 -4.87 36.07
N GLU A 654 19.56 -4.02 35.67
CA GLU A 654 18.49 -4.35 34.74
C GLU A 654 18.85 -3.87 33.33
N PHE A 655 18.89 -4.81 32.38
CA PHE A 655 18.93 -4.52 30.95
C PHE A 655 17.51 -4.68 30.38
N ILE A 656 16.88 -3.57 30.02
CA ILE A 656 15.48 -3.54 29.55
C ILE A 656 15.47 -3.50 28.02
N LEU A 657 15.08 -4.61 27.39
CA LEU A 657 14.73 -4.63 25.98
C LEU A 657 13.30 -4.08 25.83
N ARG A 658 13.22 -2.81 25.40
CA ARG A 658 11.96 -2.06 25.27
C ARG A 658 11.20 -2.38 23.99
N GLY A 659 9.90 -2.07 23.96
CA GLY A 659 9.15 -1.96 22.72
C GLY A 659 8.81 -3.28 22.02
N GLN A 660 8.82 -4.39 22.74
CA GLN A 660 8.64 -5.73 22.17
C GLN A 660 7.17 -6.02 21.90
N MET A 661 6.84 -6.28 20.64
CA MET A 661 5.47 -6.53 20.17
C MET A 661 5.04 -7.98 20.38
N ILE A 662 3.89 -8.18 21.01
CA ILE A 662 3.15 -9.45 20.95
C ILE A 662 2.62 -9.68 19.53
N THR A 663 3.12 -10.71 18.87
CA THR A 663 2.77 -11.11 17.49
C THR A 663 1.62 -12.12 17.43
N GLU A 664 1.42 -12.91 18.49
CA GLU A 664 0.41 -13.96 18.58
C GLU A 664 0.05 -14.21 20.04
N VAL A 665 -1.19 -14.61 20.33
CA VAL A 665 -1.63 -15.07 21.66
C VAL A 665 -2.47 -16.33 21.52
N THR A 666 -2.04 -17.43 22.14
CA THR A 666 -2.74 -18.71 22.18
C THR A 666 -2.83 -19.20 23.63
N GLY A 667 -4.01 -19.03 24.25
CA GLY A 667 -4.21 -19.37 25.66
C GLY A 667 -3.33 -18.51 26.59
N ASP A 668 -2.60 -19.16 27.50
CA ASP A 668 -1.63 -18.52 28.41
C ASP A 668 -0.24 -18.29 27.77
N THR A 669 -0.08 -18.55 26.46
CA THR A 669 1.18 -18.37 25.73
C THR A 669 1.06 -17.22 24.73
N PHE A 670 2.06 -16.36 24.69
CA PHE A 670 2.17 -15.28 23.70
C PHE A 670 3.54 -15.32 22.99
N SER A 671 3.57 -14.89 21.73
CA SER A 671 4.76 -14.90 20.87
C SER A 671 5.30 -13.48 20.68
N LEU A 672 6.63 -13.36 20.57
CA LEU A 672 7.36 -12.18 20.09
C LEU A 672 8.22 -12.62 18.90
N SER A 673 8.28 -11.84 17.81
CA SER A 673 9.11 -12.22 16.64
C SER A 673 10.42 -11.45 16.57
N SER A 674 11.53 -12.15 16.31
CA SER A 674 12.82 -11.53 15.98
C SER A 674 12.76 -10.72 14.68
N ARG A 675 11.96 -11.15 13.70
CA ARG A 675 11.75 -10.40 12.43
C ARG A 675 11.13 -9.01 12.63
N ASN A 676 10.40 -8.82 13.72
CA ASN A 676 9.72 -7.56 14.03
C ASN A 676 10.54 -6.69 15.01
N SER A 677 11.72 -7.14 15.43
CA SER A 677 12.53 -6.51 16.47
C SER A 677 14.00 -6.93 16.31
N THR A 678 14.79 -6.09 15.63
CA THR A 678 16.25 -6.25 15.52
C THR A 678 16.91 -6.20 16.90
N GLY A 679 16.29 -5.52 17.87
CA GLY A 679 16.68 -5.57 19.28
C GLY A 679 16.52 -6.96 19.90
N LEU A 680 15.43 -7.69 19.58
CA LEU A 680 15.21 -9.06 20.04
C LEU A 680 16.13 -10.04 19.32
N GLU A 681 16.30 -9.92 18.01
CA GLU A 681 17.18 -10.77 17.21
C GLU A 681 18.60 -10.82 17.80
N HIS A 682 19.23 -9.65 17.99
CA HIS A 682 20.57 -9.55 18.57
C HIS A 682 20.67 -10.02 20.03
N ASN A 683 19.57 -9.96 20.79
CA ASN A 683 19.57 -10.28 22.22
C ASN A 683 18.90 -11.63 22.56
N LEU A 684 18.47 -12.42 21.56
CA LEU A 684 17.68 -13.64 21.75
C LEU A 684 18.38 -14.67 22.66
N HIS A 685 19.68 -14.91 22.42
CA HIS A 685 20.51 -15.77 23.27
C HIS A 685 20.62 -15.24 24.71
N ARG A 686 20.68 -13.91 24.91
CA ARG A 686 20.72 -13.30 26.25
C ARG A 686 19.39 -13.48 26.98
N VAL A 687 18.27 -13.36 26.27
CA VAL A 687 16.92 -13.61 26.81
C VAL A 687 16.78 -15.08 27.24
N GLN A 688 17.21 -16.03 26.41
CA GLN A 688 17.23 -17.47 26.75
C GLN A 688 18.08 -17.74 28.00
N GLN A 689 19.33 -17.27 28.02
CA GLN A 689 20.23 -17.47 29.16
C GLN A 689 19.68 -16.84 30.45
N ALA A 690 19.07 -15.65 30.36
CA ALA A 690 18.43 -15.00 31.50
C ALA A 690 17.20 -15.78 32.02
N PHE A 691 16.48 -16.50 31.16
CA PHE A 691 15.39 -17.37 31.58
C PHE A 691 15.91 -18.61 32.32
N ASP A 692 16.92 -19.29 31.78
CA ASP A 692 17.56 -20.46 32.40
C ASP A 692 18.15 -20.12 33.78
N ASP A 693 18.76 -18.94 33.93
CA ASP A 693 19.25 -18.39 35.20
C ASP A 693 18.13 -17.95 36.17
N GLY A 694 16.87 -17.94 35.74
CA GLY A 694 15.72 -17.45 36.51
C GLY A 694 15.65 -15.93 36.69
N LYS A 695 16.43 -15.18 35.90
CA LYS A 695 16.66 -13.73 35.95
C LYS A 695 15.88 -12.91 34.91
N LEU A 696 15.15 -13.55 34.00
CA LEU A 696 14.24 -12.88 33.07
C LEU A 696 12.93 -12.44 33.77
N ARG A 697 12.48 -11.22 33.50
CA ARG A 697 11.14 -10.69 33.82
C ARG A 697 10.53 -10.03 32.58
N TRP A 698 9.23 -9.79 32.62
CA TRP A 698 8.52 -9.00 31.60
C TRP A 698 7.43 -8.14 32.23
N GLN A 699 7.04 -7.05 31.56
CA GLN A 699 5.89 -6.20 31.94
C GLN A 699 5.39 -5.42 30.73
N ASN A 700 4.20 -4.83 30.81
CA ASN A 700 3.72 -3.85 29.83
C ASN A 700 4.74 -2.72 29.64
N SER A 701 4.94 -2.26 28.40
CA SER A 701 5.81 -1.09 28.21
C SER A 701 5.10 0.17 28.75
N PRO A 702 5.70 0.92 29.69
CA PRO A 702 5.07 2.13 30.23
C PRO A 702 5.05 3.27 29.20
N VAL A 703 5.99 3.26 28.26
CA VAL A 703 6.17 4.21 27.17
C VAL A 703 6.09 3.44 25.86
N TRP A 704 5.25 3.88 24.93
CA TRP A 704 5.08 3.22 23.63
C TRP A 704 5.63 4.04 22.45
N LEU A 705 5.75 5.36 22.60
CA LEU A 705 6.33 6.24 21.58
C LEU A 705 7.17 7.33 22.25
N GLU A 706 8.28 7.70 21.63
CA GLU A 706 9.06 8.90 21.98
C GLU A 706 8.86 9.97 20.89
N ASP A 707 8.75 11.24 21.27
CA ASP A 707 8.43 12.34 20.35
C ASP A 707 9.64 12.76 19.48
N MET A 708 9.35 13.18 18.25
CA MET A 708 10.36 13.46 17.24
C MET A 708 11.33 14.58 17.65
N ASP A 709 12.63 14.32 17.55
CA ASP A 709 13.64 15.37 17.44
C ASP A 709 14.41 15.22 16.12
N TYR A 710 14.96 16.33 15.67
CA TYR A 710 15.58 16.49 14.37
C TYR A 710 17.02 16.96 14.56
N GLN A 711 17.98 16.34 13.89
CA GLN A 711 19.36 16.78 13.84
C GLN A 711 19.45 18.20 13.27
N LEU A 712 20.31 19.02 13.86
CA LEU A 712 20.60 20.34 13.31
C LEU A 712 21.53 20.20 12.11
N VAL A 713 21.00 20.47 10.91
CA VAL A 713 21.75 20.58 9.65
C VAL A 713 21.44 21.93 9.01
N TYR A 714 22.48 22.71 8.71
CA TYR A 714 22.33 24.02 8.07
C TYR A 714 22.23 23.90 6.54
N ALA A 715 21.50 24.81 5.91
CA ALA A 715 21.44 24.89 4.46
C ALA A 715 22.70 25.57 3.85
N ASN A 716 23.06 25.19 2.62
CA ASN A 716 24.25 25.65 1.91
C ASN A 716 24.36 27.19 1.78
N GLU A 717 25.60 27.69 1.63
CA GLU A 717 25.98 29.12 1.60
C GLU A 717 25.22 30.04 0.62
N THR A 718 24.50 29.48 -0.38
CA THR A 718 23.61 30.27 -1.25
C THR A 718 22.46 30.92 -0.49
N TYR A 719 22.16 30.46 0.72
CA TYR A 719 21.13 31.01 1.62
C TYR A 719 21.77 31.94 2.68
N LYS A 720 22.43 33.02 2.24
CA LYS A 720 23.00 34.02 3.16
C LYS A 720 21.88 34.73 3.96
N ASN A 721 21.96 34.63 5.27
CA ASN A 721 21.02 35.29 6.19
C ASN A 721 21.23 36.82 6.17
N ALA A 722 20.17 37.57 6.40
CA ALA A 722 20.24 39.03 6.49
C ALA A 722 20.81 39.53 7.83
N THR A 723 20.76 38.69 8.86
CA THR A 723 21.15 38.98 10.25
C THR A 723 21.78 37.75 10.92
N GLU A 724 22.52 37.95 12.01
CA GLU A 724 23.20 36.87 12.75
C GLU A 724 22.23 36.02 13.60
N ASP A 725 21.04 36.55 13.91
CA ASP A 725 19.99 35.91 14.72
C ASP A 725 19.04 35.01 13.92
N GLU A 726 19.29 34.82 12.62
CA GLU A 726 18.54 33.97 11.70
C GLU A 726 19.44 32.90 11.07
N ARG A 727 18.91 31.68 10.91
CA ARG A 727 19.59 30.56 10.23
C ARG A 727 18.62 29.75 9.38
N TRP A 728 19.05 29.37 8.18
CA TRP A 728 18.39 28.33 7.39
C TRP A 728 18.90 26.95 7.82
N ILE A 729 17.97 26.08 8.17
CA ILE A 729 18.19 24.65 8.43
C ILE A 729 17.47 23.81 7.36
N THR A 730 17.87 22.55 7.23
CA THR A 730 17.35 21.58 6.26
C THR A 730 17.13 20.22 6.92
N SER A 731 16.25 19.39 6.36
CA SER A 731 16.15 17.97 6.72
C SER A 731 17.41 17.20 6.28
N SER A 732 17.65 16.05 6.93
CA SER A 732 18.73 15.10 6.61
C SER A 732 18.19 13.67 6.55
N ALA A 733 19.00 12.71 6.11
CA ALA A 733 18.61 11.30 6.10
C ALA A 733 18.29 10.74 7.50
N GLN A 734 18.81 11.36 8.55
CA GLN A 734 18.54 11.00 9.95
C GLN A 734 17.39 11.82 10.56
N SER A 735 16.74 12.70 9.79
CA SER A 735 15.78 13.70 10.28
C SER A 735 14.89 14.21 9.13
N PRO A 736 13.81 13.49 8.82
CA PRO A 736 12.85 13.87 7.76
C PRO A 736 12.21 15.24 8.01
N PHE A 737 11.71 15.86 6.94
CA PHE A 737 11.12 17.20 7.02
C PHE A 737 9.77 17.15 7.76
N PRO A 738 9.53 18.00 8.78
CA PRO A 738 8.27 18.03 9.53
C PRO A 738 7.12 18.58 8.68
N ALA A 739 6.30 17.70 8.11
CA ALA A 739 5.18 18.09 7.24
C ALA A 739 4.11 18.97 7.94
N MET A 740 3.99 18.86 9.27
CA MET A 740 3.07 19.65 10.11
C MET A 740 3.65 20.98 10.63
N ILE A 741 4.75 21.47 10.04
CA ILE A 741 5.34 22.77 10.40
C ILE A 741 4.46 23.96 9.94
N GLU A 742 4.35 24.95 10.82
CA GLU A 742 3.65 26.22 10.64
C GLU A 742 4.57 27.42 10.92
N VAL A 743 4.15 28.61 10.48
CA VAL A 743 4.90 29.85 10.74
C VAL A 743 4.61 30.31 12.18
N ASN A 744 5.66 30.73 12.88
CA ASN A 744 5.73 31.06 14.31
C ASN A 744 5.81 29.87 15.28
N ASP A 745 6.03 28.65 14.81
CA ASP A 745 6.30 27.51 15.71
C ASP A 745 7.54 27.76 16.56
N GLU A 746 7.41 27.54 17.87
CA GLU A 746 8.57 27.54 18.77
C GLU A 746 9.28 26.18 18.68
N ILE A 747 10.60 26.24 18.49
CA ILE A 747 11.50 25.10 18.57
C ILE A 747 12.52 25.31 19.68
N THR A 748 12.94 24.21 20.29
CA THR A 748 14.05 24.18 21.25
C THR A 748 15.16 23.28 20.74
N LEU A 749 16.35 23.85 20.65
CA LEU A 749 17.60 23.20 20.24
C LEU A 749 18.38 22.79 21.48
N LYS A 750 18.75 21.50 21.59
CA LYS A 750 19.52 20.95 22.70
C LYS A 750 20.76 20.20 22.22
N TYR A 751 21.79 20.21 23.06
CA TYR A 751 22.98 19.40 22.88
C TYR A 751 22.76 17.97 23.38
N VAL A 752 22.95 16.96 22.53
CA VAL A 752 22.62 15.55 22.87
C VAL A 752 23.87 14.66 23.03
N ILE A 753 24.98 14.97 22.34
CA ILE A 753 26.14 14.07 22.26
C ILE A 753 27.22 14.40 23.31
N THR A 754 27.26 13.68 24.43
CA THR A 754 28.33 13.86 25.43
C THR A 754 29.70 13.48 24.84
N PRO A 755 30.71 14.37 24.79
CA PRO A 755 32.03 14.05 24.28
C PRO A 755 32.89 13.46 25.42
N SER A 756 33.00 12.14 25.48
CA SER A 756 33.94 11.47 26.38
C SER A 756 35.39 11.65 25.90
N LYS A 757 35.98 12.83 26.13
CA LYS A 757 37.43 12.89 26.31
C LYS A 757 37.77 12.07 27.56
N PRO A 758 38.81 11.23 27.55
CA PRO A 758 39.22 10.50 28.74
C PRO A 758 39.54 11.50 29.85
N SER A 759 38.96 11.29 31.03
CA SER A 759 39.25 12.10 32.21
C SER A 759 40.70 11.90 32.64
N GLN A 760 41.61 12.73 32.12
CA GLN A 760 42.84 13.01 32.84
C GLN A 760 42.44 13.52 34.23
N LYS A 761 43.09 12.99 35.28
CA LYS A 761 42.87 13.39 36.67
C LYS A 761 43.25 14.86 36.86
N ILE A 762 42.32 15.77 36.60
CA ILE A 762 42.42 17.17 36.99
C ILE A 762 41.75 17.29 38.35
N LEU A 763 42.56 17.64 39.35
CA LEU A 763 42.10 17.95 40.70
C LEU A 763 41.26 19.23 40.68
N ALA A 764 40.13 19.17 41.41
CA ALA A 764 39.26 20.27 41.80
C ALA A 764 38.41 20.98 40.71
N ARG A 765 37.10 20.94 40.94
CA ARG A 765 36.07 21.93 40.52
C ARG A 765 36.26 22.60 39.15
N SER A 766 35.68 21.96 38.13
CA SER A 766 34.91 22.68 37.11
C SER A 766 33.45 22.25 37.25
N GLU A 767 32.53 23.21 37.23
CA GLU A 767 31.09 22.96 37.25
C GLU A 767 30.66 22.15 36.00
N PRO A 768 29.55 21.39 36.05
CA PRO A 768 29.01 20.77 34.86
C PRO A 768 28.80 21.83 33.78
N ARG A 769 29.22 21.55 32.55
CA ARG A 769 28.91 22.43 31.41
C ARG A 769 27.40 22.60 31.37
N SER A 770 26.93 23.84 31.46
CA SER A 770 25.52 24.19 31.40
C SER A 770 24.86 23.51 30.21
N GLU A 771 23.71 22.86 30.44
CA GLU A 771 22.90 22.28 29.37
C GLU A 771 22.62 23.37 28.33
N TYR A 772 23.19 23.22 27.14
CA TYR A 772 22.96 24.18 26.06
C TYR A 772 21.52 23.99 25.57
N GLU A 773 20.69 24.99 25.85
CA GLU A 773 19.34 25.14 25.33
C GLU A 773 19.26 26.48 24.56
N LEU A 774 18.86 26.44 23.30
CA LEU A 774 18.53 27.62 22.49
C LEU A 774 17.09 27.52 22.01
N LYS A 775 16.30 28.55 22.28
CA LYS A 775 14.94 28.69 21.77
C LYS A 775 14.91 29.55 20.51
N ALA A 776 14.16 29.10 19.52
CA ALA A 776 13.98 29.79 18.26
C ALA A 776 12.54 29.63 17.78
N ARG A 777 12.17 30.39 16.74
CA ARG A 777 10.88 30.30 16.08
C ARG A 777 11.02 30.17 14.57
N VAL A 778 10.09 29.46 13.95
CA VAL A 778 9.99 29.32 12.50
C VAL A 778 9.46 30.62 11.88
N ILE A 779 10.24 31.25 11.00
CA ILE A 779 9.86 32.48 10.28
C ILE A 779 9.28 32.17 8.90
N LYS A 780 9.86 31.18 8.21
CA LYS A 780 9.44 30.71 6.89
C LYS A 780 9.92 29.27 6.71
N PHE A 781 9.24 28.50 5.89
CA PHE A 781 9.74 27.23 5.38
C PHE A 781 9.40 27.07 3.89
N ASP A 782 10.01 26.07 3.28
CA ASP A 782 9.74 25.61 1.92
C ASP A 782 9.71 24.07 1.97
N ARG A 783 8.52 23.49 1.77
CA ARG A 783 8.30 22.04 1.90
C ARG A 783 8.83 21.26 0.70
N ILE A 784 8.83 21.87 -0.48
CA ILE A 784 9.38 21.27 -1.71
C ILE A 784 10.90 21.23 -1.61
N GLN A 785 11.52 22.31 -1.12
CA GLN A 785 12.98 22.37 -0.98
C GLN A 785 13.53 21.81 0.34
N GLY A 786 12.69 21.34 1.26
CA GLY A 786 13.09 20.77 2.55
C GLY A 786 13.72 21.77 3.54
N LYS A 787 13.45 23.07 3.42
CA LYS A 787 14.18 24.15 4.13
C LYS A 787 13.32 24.93 5.12
N ILE A 788 13.92 25.32 6.24
CA ILE A 788 13.26 26.07 7.32
C ILE A 788 14.16 27.24 7.74
N LEU A 789 13.62 28.46 7.75
CA LEU A 789 14.26 29.64 8.31
C LEU A 789 13.82 29.80 9.77
N ILE A 790 14.77 29.70 10.68
CA ILE A 790 14.56 29.84 12.13
C ILE A 790 15.23 31.12 12.64
N LYS A 791 14.61 31.76 13.64
CA LYS A 791 15.12 32.98 14.29
C LYS A 791 15.18 32.79 15.80
N CYS A 792 16.30 33.14 16.42
CA CYS A 792 16.46 33.01 17.87
C CYS A 792 15.45 33.89 18.64
N ASN A 793 14.90 33.36 19.73
CA ASN A 793 13.94 34.06 20.58
C ASN A 793 14.66 34.98 21.60
N GLN A 794 14.03 36.08 21.99
CA GLN A 794 14.66 37.09 22.85
C GLN A 794 14.92 36.61 24.29
N ASP A 795 14.09 35.69 24.76
CA ASP A 795 14.09 35.00 26.06
C ASP A 795 14.96 33.73 26.08
N SER A 796 15.58 33.36 24.95
CA SER A 796 16.51 32.24 24.89
C SER A 796 17.75 32.46 25.78
N LEU A 797 18.12 31.44 26.56
CA LEU A 797 19.30 31.46 27.44
C LEU A 797 20.60 31.59 26.64
N ASN A 798 20.71 30.86 25.52
CA ASN A 798 21.79 30.99 24.55
C ASN A 798 21.27 31.74 23.31
N LYS A 799 22.05 32.70 22.80
CA LYS A 799 21.69 33.51 21.62
C LYS A 799 22.48 33.15 20.36
N ASP A 800 23.63 32.50 20.54
CA ASP A 800 24.49 32.09 19.44
C ASP A 800 24.13 30.68 18.98
N PHE A 801 23.79 30.56 17.70
CA PHE A 801 23.59 29.28 17.03
C PHE A 801 24.90 28.45 16.99
N PRO A 802 24.85 27.11 17.09
CA PRO A 802 26.07 26.29 17.06
C PRO A 802 26.86 26.44 15.77
N ALA A 803 28.19 26.31 15.85
CA ALA A 803 29.05 26.28 14.67
C ALA A 803 28.68 25.11 13.74
N GLU A 804 28.77 25.32 12.42
CA GLU A 804 28.38 24.33 11.41
C GLU A 804 29.12 22.99 11.56
N THR A 805 30.39 23.04 12.00
CA THR A 805 31.23 21.86 12.29
C THR A 805 30.79 21.05 13.52
N GLU A 806 29.96 21.62 14.40
CA GLU A 806 29.41 20.94 15.58
C GLU A 806 27.90 20.69 15.49
N ALA A 807 27.23 21.21 14.44
CA ALA A 807 25.78 21.19 14.29
C ALA A 807 25.16 19.79 14.46
N TRP A 808 25.79 18.77 13.87
CA TRP A 808 25.40 17.35 13.96
C TRP A 808 25.25 16.79 15.39
N ARG A 809 25.81 17.45 16.42
CA ARG A 809 25.71 17.08 17.84
C ARG A 809 24.49 17.63 18.57
N TYR A 810 23.77 18.54 17.92
CA TYR A 810 22.58 19.17 18.45
C TYR A 810 21.35 18.60 17.75
N ARG A 811 20.27 18.43 18.52
CA ARG A 811 18.95 18.11 17.98
C ARG A 811 17.95 19.15 18.43
N TRP A 812 16.95 19.42 17.61
CA TRP A 812 15.87 20.36 17.90
C TRP A 812 14.52 19.67 17.82
N TYR A 813 13.54 20.22 18.53
CA TYR A 813 12.16 19.72 18.55
C TYR A 813 11.19 20.89 18.75
N PHE A 814 9.90 20.67 18.45
CA PHE A 814 8.86 21.67 18.67
C PHE A 814 8.51 21.77 20.16
N SER A 815 8.63 22.95 20.75
CA SER A 815 8.39 23.20 22.18
C SER A 815 7.02 23.81 22.50
N SER A 816 6.28 24.28 21.48
CA SER A 816 4.96 24.89 21.66
C SER A 816 3.88 23.89 22.08
N GLU A 817 3.00 24.30 22.99
CA GLU A 817 2.00 23.43 23.65
C GLU A 817 1.00 22.78 22.70
N LYS A 818 0.75 23.37 21.53
CA LYS A 818 -0.13 22.76 20.52
C LYS A 818 0.32 21.36 20.08
N TYR A 819 1.63 21.08 20.05
CA TYR A 819 2.14 19.76 19.61
C TYR A 819 1.98 18.68 20.68
N ALA A 820 1.88 19.07 21.96
CA ALA A 820 1.66 18.18 23.10
C ALA A 820 0.18 17.74 23.23
N LEU A 821 -0.74 18.55 22.68
CA LEU A 821 -2.20 18.34 22.78
C LEU A 821 -2.86 18.05 21.42
N ALA A 822 -2.07 17.91 20.35
CA ALA A 822 -2.56 17.55 19.03
C ALA A 822 -2.82 16.03 18.95
N ASP A 823 -4.07 15.64 18.74
CA ASP A 823 -4.39 14.28 18.32
C ASP A 823 -3.93 14.07 16.87
N ARG A 824 -2.85 13.29 16.72
CA ARG A 824 -2.21 13.00 15.42
C ARG A 824 -2.71 11.69 14.80
N PHE A 825 -3.54 10.92 15.50
CA PHE A 825 -3.84 9.53 15.14
C PHE A 825 -5.30 9.30 14.75
N SER A 826 -6.25 10.09 15.25
CA SER A 826 -7.65 10.03 14.82
C SER A 826 -7.85 10.63 13.43
N PHE A 827 -8.37 9.84 12.48
CA PHE A 827 -8.78 10.32 11.16
C PHE A 827 -7.69 11.07 10.37
N VAL A 828 -6.41 10.76 10.57
CA VAL A 828 -5.28 11.33 9.81
C VAL A 828 -4.68 10.27 8.89
N VAL A 829 -4.47 10.64 7.63
CA VAL A 829 -3.79 9.82 6.63
C VAL A 829 -2.62 10.59 6.04
N SER A 830 -1.45 9.95 6.02
CA SER A 830 -0.27 10.43 5.33
C SER A 830 -0.21 9.88 3.91
N VAL A 831 0.02 10.76 2.94
CA VAL A 831 0.32 10.43 1.54
C VAL A 831 1.81 10.61 1.35
N VAL A 832 2.54 9.53 1.07
CA VAL A 832 3.99 9.57 0.86
C VAL A 832 4.26 9.50 -0.64
N VAL A 833 4.99 10.48 -1.17
CA VAL A 833 5.15 10.74 -2.61
C VAL A 833 6.61 11.05 -2.93
N ASP A 834 7.13 10.52 -4.05
CA ASP A 834 8.46 10.91 -4.55
C ASP A 834 8.45 12.37 -5.04
N HIS A 835 9.36 13.17 -4.49
CA HIS A 835 9.62 14.54 -4.90
C HIS A 835 10.00 14.67 -6.40
N GLN A 836 10.53 13.63 -7.06
CA GLN A 836 10.80 13.66 -8.52
C GLN A 836 9.56 14.00 -9.35
N LEU A 837 8.35 13.61 -8.91
CA LEU A 837 7.10 13.91 -9.62
C LEU A 837 6.86 15.41 -9.79
N ILE A 838 7.34 16.23 -8.83
CA ILE A 838 7.24 17.70 -8.87
C ILE A 838 8.55 18.41 -9.26
N ALA A 839 9.70 17.75 -9.18
CA ALA A 839 11.03 18.33 -9.46
C ALA A 839 11.34 18.65 -10.95
N SER A 840 10.34 18.72 -11.82
CA SER A 840 10.54 18.87 -13.26
C SER A 840 10.87 20.30 -13.70
N ASN A 841 12.01 20.47 -14.38
CA ASN A 841 12.43 21.75 -15.00
C ASN A 841 11.43 22.31 -16.05
N ARG A 842 10.37 21.60 -16.40
CA ARG A 842 9.36 22.00 -17.40
C ARG A 842 8.08 22.57 -16.79
N VAL A 843 7.87 22.46 -15.47
CA VAL A 843 6.62 22.81 -14.78
C VAL A 843 6.95 23.62 -13.52
N ASP A 844 6.03 24.47 -13.09
CA ASP A 844 6.11 25.17 -11.80
C ASP A 844 5.77 24.20 -10.65
N PRO A 845 6.74 23.82 -9.79
CA PRO A 845 6.55 22.75 -8.82
C PRO A 845 5.46 23.07 -7.78
N TYR A 846 5.31 24.33 -7.37
CA TYR A 846 4.29 24.73 -6.39
C TYR A 846 2.88 24.71 -6.97
N LYS A 847 2.73 25.00 -8.28
CA LYS A 847 1.43 24.84 -8.96
C LYS A 847 1.06 23.38 -9.15
N LEU A 848 2.05 22.53 -9.46
CA LEU A 848 1.83 21.10 -9.58
C LEU A 848 1.50 20.47 -8.22
N GLU A 849 2.22 20.81 -7.15
CA GLU A 849 1.89 20.42 -5.77
C GLU A 849 0.46 20.82 -5.38
N ALA A 850 0.05 22.07 -5.68
CA ALA A 850 -1.30 22.55 -5.38
C ALA A 850 -2.38 21.80 -6.17
N TRP A 851 -2.13 21.45 -7.42
CA TRP A 851 -3.05 20.61 -8.22
C TRP A 851 -3.13 19.19 -7.67
N VAL A 852 -1.98 18.52 -7.46
CA VAL A 852 -1.92 17.16 -6.88
C VAL A 852 -2.69 17.11 -5.55
N LYS A 853 -2.44 18.07 -4.64
CA LYS A 853 -3.16 18.18 -3.37
C LYS A 853 -4.67 18.34 -3.55
N THR A 854 -5.11 19.07 -4.58
CA THR A 854 -6.53 19.31 -4.85
C THR A 854 -7.22 18.05 -5.38
N GLU A 855 -6.61 17.34 -6.34
CA GLU A 855 -7.14 16.08 -6.88
C GLU A 855 -7.19 14.99 -5.81
N ILE A 856 -6.13 14.83 -5.00
CA ILE A 856 -6.14 13.84 -3.92
C ILE A 856 -7.24 14.19 -2.90
N LEU A 857 -7.34 15.45 -2.46
CA LEU A 857 -8.33 15.87 -1.46
C LEU A 857 -9.78 15.71 -1.94
N ALA A 858 -10.04 15.78 -3.25
CA ALA A 858 -11.36 15.52 -3.83
C ALA A 858 -11.81 14.05 -3.70
N GLU A 859 -10.88 13.11 -3.58
CA GLU A 859 -11.17 11.67 -3.46
C GLU A 859 -11.38 11.20 -2.01
N PHE A 860 -10.88 11.97 -1.02
CA PHE A 860 -10.91 11.66 0.41
C PHE A 860 -12.28 11.98 1.07
N PRO A 861 -12.72 11.19 2.07
CA PRO A 861 -13.89 11.54 2.88
C PRO A 861 -13.66 12.83 3.68
N ALA A 862 -14.69 13.69 3.78
CA ALA A 862 -14.58 15.02 4.37
C ALA A 862 -14.20 15.09 5.87
N HIS A 863 -14.23 13.96 6.58
CA HIS A 863 -13.81 13.86 7.98
C HIS A 863 -12.34 13.41 8.14
N ILE A 864 -11.67 13.01 7.06
CA ILE A 864 -10.27 12.59 7.05
C ILE A 864 -9.36 13.79 6.78
N SER A 865 -8.34 13.94 7.61
CA SER A 865 -7.26 14.91 7.42
C SER A 865 -6.12 14.28 6.63
N MET A 866 -5.65 14.97 5.60
CA MET A 866 -4.56 14.52 4.74
C MET A 866 -3.26 15.31 5.02
N ILE A 867 -2.16 14.60 5.21
CA ILE A 867 -0.79 15.15 5.25
C ILE A 867 -0.04 14.59 4.04
N ILE A 868 0.72 15.42 3.32
CA ILE A 868 1.56 14.97 2.20
C ILE A 868 3.03 15.07 2.61
N HIS A 869 3.78 13.98 2.42
CA HIS A 869 5.22 13.89 2.63
C HIS A 869 5.92 13.71 1.29
N TRP A 870 6.72 14.70 0.92
CA TRP A 870 7.54 14.68 -0.28
C TRP A 870 8.93 14.15 0.08
N LEU A 871 9.20 12.87 -0.23
CA LEU A 871 10.48 12.23 0.05
C LEU A 871 11.43 12.36 -1.14
N SER A 872 12.73 12.41 -0.90
CA SER A 872 13.71 12.23 -1.98
C SER A 872 13.75 10.76 -2.42
N PRO A 873 14.19 10.44 -3.65
CA PRO A 873 14.14 9.09 -4.22
C PRO A 873 14.68 7.99 -3.30
N GLU A 874 15.86 8.21 -2.73
CA GLU A 874 16.52 7.27 -1.80
C GLU A 874 15.66 6.96 -0.56
N HIS A 875 15.00 7.98 0.02
CA HIS A 875 14.10 7.80 1.16
C HIS A 875 12.73 7.24 0.74
N PHE A 876 12.28 7.52 -0.48
CA PHE A 876 11.05 6.95 -1.02
C PHE A 876 11.22 5.45 -1.29
N GLU A 877 12.37 5.03 -1.83
CA GLU A 877 12.73 3.62 -2.05
C GLU A 877 12.89 2.85 -0.73
N ASP A 878 13.57 3.43 0.27
CA ASP A 878 13.66 2.84 1.61
C ASP A 878 12.29 2.71 2.29
N PHE A 879 11.46 3.76 2.20
CA PHE A 879 10.08 3.75 2.68
C PHE A 879 9.23 2.68 1.98
N ALA A 880 9.32 2.59 0.65
CA ALA A 880 8.61 1.61 -0.17
C ALA A 880 8.97 0.16 0.20
N ASN A 881 10.26 -0.11 0.38
CA ASN A 881 10.75 -1.41 0.82
C ASN A 881 10.28 -1.74 2.25
N THR A 882 10.28 -0.76 3.16
CA THR A 882 9.78 -0.95 4.54
C THR A 882 8.26 -1.16 4.55
N TYR A 883 7.50 -0.39 3.78
CA TYR A 883 6.05 -0.58 3.64
C TYR A 883 5.69 -1.96 3.11
N LYS A 884 6.41 -2.46 2.09
CA LYS A 884 6.22 -3.81 1.55
C LYS A 884 6.41 -4.89 2.61
N ARG A 885 7.49 -4.82 3.40
CA ARG A 885 7.74 -5.79 4.48
C ARG A 885 6.68 -5.68 5.58
N TRP A 886 6.36 -4.46 6.01
CA TRP A 886 5.34 -4.18 7.02
C TRP A 886 3.98 -4.81 6.63
N GLN A 887 3.49 -4.56 5.41
CA GLN A 887 2.22 -5.14 4.95
C GLN A 887 2.29 -6.67 4.78
N ASN A 888 3.39 -7.21 4.28
CA ASN A 888 3.58 -8.66 4.13
C ASN A 888 3.63 -9.41 5.48
N ASN A 889 3.94 -8.71 6.57
CA ASN A 889 3.96 -9.24 7.93
C ASN A 889 2.59 -9.11 8.65
N ASP A 890 1.49 -8.81 7.93
CA ASP A 890 0.15 -8.44 8.45
C ASP A 890 0.13 -7.09 9.23
N ALA A 891 0.97 -6.13 8.83
CA ALA A 891 1.08 -4.78 9.40
C ALA A 891 1.35 -4.71 10.93
N PRO A 892 2.31 -5.46 11.49
CA PRO A 892 2.58 -5.49 12.92
C PRO A 892 3.33 -4.23 13.35
N LEU A 893 3.12 -3.78 14.58
CA LEU A 893 3.75 -2.57 15.14
C LEU A 893 5.15 -2.85 15.73
N GLY A 894 5.97 -3.56 14.95
CA GLY A 894 7.39 -3.77 15.21
C GLY A 894 8.26 -2.63 14.68
N ASP A 895 9.57 -2.87 14.60
CA ASP A 895 10.58 -1.88 14.17
C ASP A 895 10.24 -1.22 12.82
N GLU A 896 9.64 -1.97 11.88
CA GLU A 896 9.20 -1.45 10.57
C GLU A 896 8.13 -0.36 10.69
N ALA A 897 7.20 -0.52 11.62
CA ALA A 897 6.18 0.49 11.88
C ALA A 897 6.73 1.70 12.64
N TYR A 898 7.73 1.51 13.50
CA TYR A 898 8.46 2.63 14.12
C TYR A 898 9.30 3.41 13.09
N HIS A 899 9.87 2.75 12.09
CA HIS A 899 10.54 3.42 10.96
C HIS A 899 9.55 4.23 10.11
N ILE A 900 8.34 3.69 9.88
CA ILE A 900 7.24 4.44 9.25
C ILE A 900 6.83 5.63 10.13
N LEU A 901 6.63 5.46 11.44
CA LEU A 901 6.32 6.54 12.38
C LEU A 901 7.39 7.66 12.39
N GLU A 902 8.66 7.29 12.33
CA GLU A 902 9.79 8.23 12.31
C GLU A 902 9.85 8.97 10.98
N THR A 903 9.70 8.26 9.85
CA THR A 903 9.65 8.83 8.50
C THR A 903 8.49 9.82 8.33
N LEU A 904 7.31 9.50 8.89
CA LEU A 904 6.12 10.35 8.88
C LEU A 904 6.17 11.48 9.92
N THR A 905 7.25 11.62 10.69
CA THR A 905 7.45 12.63 11.75
C THR A 905 6.45 12.55 12.92
N LEU A 906 5.92 11.36 13.19
CA LEU A 906 4.93 11.11 14.24
C LEU A 906 5.58 10.81 15.60
N GLY A 907 6.67 10.05 15.60
CA GLY A 907 7.47 9.68 16.76
C GLY A 907 8.45 8.57 16.42
N ARG A 908 9.28 8.15 17.38
CA ARG A 908 10.27 7.08 17.23
C ARG A 908 10.09 5.98 18.28
N LEU A 909 10.73 4.82 18.06
CA LEU A 909 10.85 3.77 19.06
C LEU A 909 11.46 4.35 20.36
N PRO A 910 10.86 4.11 21.54
CA PRO A 910 11.35 4.66 22.80
C PRO A 910 12.80 4.25 23.11
N SER A 911 13.72 5.20 23.00
CA SER A 911 15.14 4.91 23.08
C SER A 911 15.55 4.46 24.49
N ALA A 912 16.42 3.45 24.58
CA ALA A 912 17.11 3.11 25.83
C ALA A 912 18.23 4.13 26.17
N ALA A 913 18.42 5.17 25.35
CA ALA A 913 19.71 5.82 25.12
C ALA A 913 19.81 7.27 25.60
N THR A 914 19.00 7.71 26.57
CA THR A 914 19.24 8.96 27.32
C THR A 914 19.80 8.68 28.71
N GLY A 915 20.98 8.04 28.76
CA GLY A 915 21.71 7.80 30.00
C GLY A 915 23.00 6.99 29.81
N ILE A 916 24.02 7.29 30.62
CA ILE A 916 25.30 6.54 30.63
C ILE A 916 25.12 5.13 31.26
N GLY A 917 23.99 4.88 31.94
CA GLY A 917 23.73 3.64 32.68
C GLY A 917 23.27 2.45 31.85
N SER A 918 22.71 2.65 30.66
CA SER A 918 22.12 1.62 29.80
C SER A 918 23.02 1.18 28.63
N MET A 919 24.02 1.98 28.27
CA MET A 919 24.94 1.67 27.17
C MET A 919 26.24 1.03 27.68
N ARG A 920 26.79 0.04 26.96
CA ARG A 920 27.93 -0.80 27.41
C ARG A 920 29.19 -0.67 26.56
N ILE A 921 30.35 -1.00 27.12
CA ILE A 921 31.60 -1.10 26.34
C ILE A 921 31.55 -2.39 25.51
N ALA A 922 31.86 -2.30 24.22
CA ALA A 922 31.89 -3.45 23.32
C ALA A 922 32.90 -4.50 23.79
N THR A 923 32.47 -5.76 23.84
CA THR A 923 33.36 -6.92 24.00
C THR A 923 34.30 -7.06 22.79
N GLU A 924 35.32 -7.90 22.88
CA GLU A 924 36.28 -8.08 21.78
C GLU A 924 35.61 -8.61 20.49
N GLN A 925 34.61 -9.49 20.63
CA GLN A 925 33.79 -9.98 19.52
C GLN A 925 32.90 -8.85 18.96
N GLN A 926 32.12 -8.16 19.78
CA GLN A 926 31.29 -7.04 19.32
C GLN A 926 32.11 -5.91 18.67
N ARG A 927 33.34 -5.71 19.14
CA ARG A 927 34.31 -4.81 18.49
C ARG A 927 34.65 -5.33 17.08
N ILE A 928 34.94 -6.62 16.90
CA ILE A 928 35.13 -7.24 15.59
C ILE A 928 33.88 -7.11 14.71
N ASP A 929 32.68 -7.23 15.28
CA ASP A 929 31.43 -7.16 14.53
C ASP A 929 31.12 -5.72 14.08
N VAL A 930 31.47 -4.71 14.89
CA VAL A 930 31.38 -3.29 14.52
C VAL A 930 32.50 -2.88 13.54
N ILE A 931 33.78 -3.13 13.83
CA ILE A 931 34.90 -2.56 13.06
C ILE A 931 35.65 -3.55 12.14
N GLY A 932 35.20 -4.80 12.06
CA GLY A 932 35.95 -5.89 11.43
C GLY A 932 37.13 -6.35 12.29
N GLU A 933 37.68 -7.54 12.00
CA GLU A 933 38.90 -8.03 12.66
C GLU A 933 40.08 -7.05 12.48
N SER A 934 40.15 -6.44 11.29
CA SER A 934 41.14 -5.47 10.83
C SER A 934 40.93 -4.02 11.33
N GLY A 935 39.74 -3.67 11.84
CA GLY A 935 39.44 -2.32 12.32
C GLY A 935 39.19 -1.28 11.23
N ASP A 936 38.88 -1.73 10.01
CA ASP A 936 38.69 -0.97 8.76
C ASP A 936 37.23 -0.85 8.31
N LYS A 937 36.31 -1.57 8.97
CA LYS A 937 34.86 -1.46 8.75
C LYS A 937 34.22 -0.56 9.81
N TRP A 938 32.95 -0.20 9.61
CA TRP A 938 32.15 0.47 10.62
C TRP A 938 30.67 0.11 10.45
N ASN A 939 30.20 -0.88 11.20
CA ASN A 939 28.81 -1.33 11.20
C ASN A 939 28.02 -0.62 12.32
N GLU A 940 27.27 0.41 11.94
CA GLU A 940 26.49 1.23 12.87
C GLU A 940 25.26 0.47 13.43
N GLU A 941 24.75 -0.53 12.72
CA GLU A 941 23.60 -1.33 13.16
C GLU A 941 23.94 -2.19 14.37
N VAL A 942 25.15 -2.78 14.40
CA VAL A 942 25.65 -3.50 15.59
C VAL A 942 25.76 -2.56 16.78
N ILE A 943 26.24 -1.32 16.61
CA ILE A 943 26.31 -0.33 17.71
C ILE A 943 24.92 -0.05 18.30
N LYS A 944 23.91 0.14 17.44
CA LYS A 944 22.52 0.41 17.83
C LYS A 944 21.86 -0.82 18.48
N GLY A 945 21.98 -2.00 17.86
CA GLY A 945 21.37 -3.25 18.31
C GLY A 945 21.94 -3.78 19.64
N ASP A 946 23.25 -3.67 19.83
CA ASP A 946 23.94 -4.07 21.07
C ASP A 946 23.99 -2.97 22.15
N GLN A 947 23.48 -1.77 21.84
CA GLN A 947 23.48 -0.58 22.70
C GLN A 947 24.89 -0.23 23.21
N LEU A 948 25.85 -0.16 22.29
CA LEU A 948 27.27 0.02 22.60
C LEU A 948 27.62 1.50 22.83
N LEU A 949 28.02 1.85 24.05
CA LEU A 949 28.52 3.18 24.42
C LEU A 949 29.86 3.51 23.76
N TYR A 950 30.73 2.49 23.66
CA TYR A 950 32.12 2.67 23.29
C TYR A 950 32.71 1.39 22.71
N VAL A 951 33.29 1.50 21.52
CA VAL A 951 33.99 0.40 20.82
C VAL A 951 35.49 0.62 20.98
N PRO A 952 36.24 -0.26 21.69
CA PRO A 952 37.66 -0.04 21.98
C PRO A 952 38.55 0.04 20.73
N TYR A 953 39.09 1.23 20.47
CA TYR A 953 39.90 1.48 19.28
C TYR A 953 41.38 1.09 19.47
N THR A 954 41.85 0.06 18.76
CA THR A 954 43.22 -0.49 18.89
C THR A 954 44.16 -0.05 17.76
N LYS A 955 44.39 1.26 17.59
CA LYS A 955 45.47 1.74 16.69
C LYS A 955 46.85 1.51 17.32
N LYS A 956 47.55 0.45 16.92
CA LYS A 956 49.00 0.32 17.16
C LYS A 956 49.74 1.26 16.20
N VAL A 957 50.15 2.43 16.70
CA VAL A 957 50.98 3.36 15.95
C VAL A 957 52.38 2.77 15.76
N VAL A 958 52.75 2.48 14.51
CA VAL A 958 54.11 2.06 14.15
C VAL A 958 54.95 3.30 13.87
N TRP A 959 55.88 3.62 14.76
CA TRP A 959 56.87 4.69 14.54
C TRP A 959 58.04 4.15 13.71
N VAL A 960 58.19 4.62 12.48
CA VAL A 960 59.35 4.34 11.63
C VAL A 960 60.26 5.56 11.63
N ASN A 961 61.27 5.55 12.50
CA ASN A 961 62.30 6.58 12.55
C ASN A 961 63.42 6.24 11.56
N ILE A 962 63.67 7.11 10.57
CA ILE A 962 64.80 6.99 9.65
C ILE A 962 65.73 8.18 9.87
N ASP A 963 66.99 7.93 10.20
CA ASP A 963 68.01 8.95 10.45
C ASP A 963 69.05 8.90 9.33
N LEU A 964 69.03 9.90 8.43
CA LEU A 964 69.74 9.85 7.13
C LEU A 964 71.20 10.32 7.18
N ASN A 965 71.74 10.62 8.37
CA ASN A 965 73.10 11.15 8.55
C ASN A 965 74.13 10.10 9.04
N LYS A 966 74.07 8.87 8.53
CA LYS A 966 75.18 7.91 8.60
C LYS A 966 75.53 7.38 7.23
N GLU A 967 76.79 7.55 6.86
CA GLU A 967 77.36 7.06 5.60
C GLU A 967 77.20 5.54 5.44
N ASN A 968 77.11 5.12 4.18
CA ASN A 968 76.93 3.73 3.74
C ASN A 968 77.71 2.69 4.57
N ASN A 969 76.99 1.76 5.21
CA ASN A 969 77.12 0.32 4.92
C ASN A 969 76.18 -0.57 5.75
N LYS A 970 75.58 -1.56 5.07
CA LYS A 970 74.81 -2.73 5.59
C LYS A 970 73.38 -2.50 6.12
N GLU A 971 72.45 -3.11 5.37
CA GLU A 971 71.27 -3.87 5.82
C GLU A 971 70.61 -3.47 7.15
N THR A 972 69.47 -2.77 7.06
CA THR A 972 68.42 -2.83 8.09
C THR A 972 67.32 -3.76 7.59
N THR A 973 67.52 -5.06 7.82
CA THR A 973 66.56 -6.11 7.44
C THR A 973 65.43 -6.17 8.46
N VAL A 974 64.20 -5.85 8.06
CA VAL A 974 63.00 -6.14 8.87
C VAL A 974 62.55 -7.56 8.51
N SER A 975 62.94 -8.52 9.33
CA SER A 975 62.59 -9.93 9.16
C SER A 975 61.20 -10.27 9.72
N GLU A 976 60.56 -11.24 9.06
CA GLU A 976 59.19 -11.74 9.20
C GLU A 976 58.64 -11.95 10.63
N PHE A 977 57.30 -11.82 10.74
CA PHE A 977 56.49 -12.69 11.60
C PHE A 977 55.54 -13.51 10.72
N LEU A 978 55.53 -14.84 10.93
CA LEU A 978 54.76 -15.78 10.13
C LEU A 978 53.26 -15.74 10.45
N TYR A 979 52.42 -15.92 9.41
CA TYR A 979 51.40 -16.98 9.45
C TYR A 979 51.05 -17.47 8.03
N GLN A 980 50.91 -18.79 7.83
CA GLN A 980 50.54 -19.42 6.55
C GLN A 980 49.10 -19.98 6.59
N PRO A 981 48.43 -20.17 5.42
CA PRO A 981 46.99 -20.40 5.33
C PRO A 981 46.57 -21.80 4.85
N VAL A 982 45.32 -22.17 5.13
CA VAL A 982 44.45 -23.16 4.43
C VAL A 982 43.01 -22.75 4.80
N ASP A 983 41.99 -22.56 3.94
CA ASP A 983 41.86 -22.32 2.48
C ASP A 983 40.43 -21.70 2.26
N ASN A 984 39.88 -21.33 1.09
CA ASN A 984 40.30 -21.41 -0.32
C ASN A 984 39.72 -20.25 -1.16
N LYS A 985 40.40 -19.92 -2.28
CA LYS A 985 40.03 -18.96 -3.36
C LYS A 985 40.07 -17.45 -3.04
N GLY A 986 41.15 -16.79 -3.46
CA GLY A 986 41.12 -15.34 -3.79
C GLY A 986 42.32 -14.47 -3.43
N LYS A 987 43.45 -15.00 -2.94
CA LYS A 987 44.58 -14.17 -2.44
C LYS A 987 45.67 -13.85 -3.46
N LEU A 988 46.12 -12.59 -3.41
CA LEU A 988 47.44 -12.14 -3.87
C LEU A 988 48.55 -12.68 -2.95
N VAL A 989 49.72 -13.01 -3.54
CA VAL A 989 50.96 -13.30 -2.81
C VAL A 989 52.12 -12.65 -3.56
N PHE A 990 52.96 -11.90 -2.84
CA PHE A 990 54.24 -11.39 -3.34
C PHE A 990 55.37 -12.32 -2.89
N LEU A 991 56.30 -12.63 -3.81
CA LEU A 991 57.60 -13.21 -3.49
C LEU A 991 58.68 -12.31 -4.09
N THR A 992 59.68 -11.98 -3.28
CA THR A 992 60.89 -11.26 -3.69
C THR A 992 62.07 -12.21 -3.66
N ASP A 993 62.98 -12.09 -4.61
CA ASP A 993 64.38 -12.49 -4.37
C ASP A 993 65.34 -11.47 -5.00
N ASN A 994 66.54 -11.45 -4.47
CA ASN A 994 67.58 -10.44 -4.65
C ASN A 994 68.21 -10.50 -6.04
N SER A 995 68.45 -9.34 -6.64
CA SER A 995 69.83 -8.83 -6.84
C SER A 995 69.88 -7.55 -7.67
N GLN A 996 70.72 -6.62 -7.21
CA GLN A 996 71.47 -5.62 -8.00
C GLN A 996 70.79 -4.96 -9.22
N THR A 997 70.21 -3.78 -9.02
CA THR A 997 70.67 -2.48 -9.60
C THR A 997 69.57 -1.44 -9.42
N GLY A 998 69.86 -0.36 -8.69
CA GLY A 998 68.99 0.82 -8.69
C GLY A 998 69.33 1.73 -9.88
N PRO A 999 68.36 2.43 -10.48
CA PRO A 999 68.67 3.59 -11.30
C PRO A 999 69.14 4.74 -10.41
N GLU A 1000 70.22 5.38 -10.84
CA GLU A 1000 70.80 6.55 -10.20
C GLU A 1000 69.90 7.79 -10.35
N TYR A 1001 70.10 8.72 -9.43
CA TYR A 1001 69.48 10.05 -9.27
C TYR A 1001 69.12 10.79 -10.57
N ALA A 1002 67.92 11.38 -10.60
CA ALA A 1002 67.55 12.45 -11.53
C ALA A 1002 67.07 13.69 -10.76
N VAL A 1003 67.75 14.82 -10.97
CA VAL A 1003 67.40 16.12 -10.37
C VAL A 1003 66.26 16.76 -11.13
N LEU A 1004 65.25 17.28 -10.42
CA LEU A 1004 64.15 18.06 -11.00
C LEU A 1004 64.46 19.56 -10.95
N GLU A 1005 64.87 20.14 -12.08
CA GLU A 1005 64.59 21.55 -12.36
C GLU A 1005 63.20 21.68 -13.00
N SER A 1006 62.47 22.73 -12.63
CA SER A 1006 61.02 22.84 -12.82
C SER A 1006 60.64 23.82 -13.92
N ASP A 1007 60.27 23.31 -15.10
CA ASP A 1007 59.61 24.11 -16.15
C ASP A 1007 58.46 23.35 -16.84
N ASN A 1008 57.36 23.16 -16.11
CA ASN A 1008 55.94 23.06 -16.56
C ASN A 1008 55.54 22.22 -17.81
N ALA A 1009 56.42 21.37 -18.35
CA ALA A 1009 56.21 20.51 -19.50
C ALA A 1009 55.66 19.13 -19.10
N TRP A 1010 55.22 18.34 -20.08
CA TRP A 1010 54.82 16.94 -19.89
C TRP A 1010 56.06 16.05 -19.75
N THR A 1011 56.10 15.22 -18.72
CA THR A 1011 57.18 14.26 -18.48
C THR A 1011 56.72 12.85 -18.86
N ASP A 1012 57.57 12.14 -19.62
CA ASP A 1012 57.40 10.72 -19.96
C ASP A 1012 57.91 9.82 -18.84
N TYR A 1013 57.12 8.82 -18.47
CA TYR A 1013 57.43 7.80 -17.47
C TYR A 1013 57.33 6.40 -18.09
N THR A 1014 58.23 5.49 -17.72
CA THR A 1014 58.20 4.08 -18.14
C THR A 1014 58.09 3.16 -16.93
N ILE A 1015 57.10 2.26 -16.95
CA ILE A 1015 56.81 1.31 -15.86
C ILE A 1015 56.77 -0.10 -16.44
N LYS A 1016 57.52 -1.04 -15.85
CA LYS A 1016 57.41 -2.46 -16.20
C LYS A 1016 56.23 -3.08 -15.47
N VAL A 1017 55.36 -3.77 -16.21
CA VAL A 1017 54.21 -4.52 -15.68
C VAL A 1017 54.28 -5.97 -16.11
N LYS A 1018 53.68 -6.86 -15.32
CA LYS A 1018 53.57 -8.29 -15.64
C LYS A 1018 52.18 -8.59 -16.15
N LYS A 1019 52.08 -8.96 -17.44
CA LYS A 1019 50.81 -9.32 -18.08
C LYS A 1019 50.70 -10.83 -18.21
N ASN A 1020 49.55 -11.39 -17.82
CA ASN A 1020 49.24 -12.80 -18.01
C ASN A 1020 48.47 -12.97 -19.32
N LYS A 1021 49.10 -13.55 -20.35
CA LYS A 1021 48.44 -13.97 -21.58
C LYS A 1021 48.46 -15.49 -21.63
N ASN A 1022 47.28 -16.10 -21.70
CA ASN A 1022 47.08 -17.55 -21.83
C ASN A 1022 47.81 -18.41 -20.78
N GLY A 1023 47.95 -17.91 -19.55
CA GLY A 1023 48.58 -18.64 -18.43
C GLY A 1023 50.09 -18.46 -18.29
N VAL A 1024 50.72 -17.60 -19.11
CA VAL A 1024 52.14 -17.26 -19.01
C VAL A 1024 52.28 -15.78 -18.65
N ILE A 1025 53.09 -15.50 -17.63
CA ILE A 1025 53.40 -14.13 -17.19
C ILE A 1025 54.59 -13.60 -17.97
N THR A 1026 54.43 -12.47 -18.64
CA THR A 1026 55.49 -11.77 -19.39
C THR A 1026 55.65 -10.32 -18.92
N ASP A 1027 56.88 -9.84 -18.88
CA ASP A 1027 57.21 -8.44 -18.58
C ASP A 1027 56.98 -7.55 -19.83
N GLU A 1028 55.99 -6.65 -19.78
CA GLU A 1028 55.76 -5.59 -20.78
C GLU A 1028 56.14 -4.22 -20.16
N THR A 1029 56.52 -3.23 -20.97
CA THR A 1029 56.84 -1.87 -20.48
C THR A 1029 55.80 -0.86 -20.97
N LEU A 1030 55.08 -0.25 -20.03
CA LEU A 1030 54.07 0.79 -20.24
C LEU A 1030 54.71 2.18 -20.25
N HIS A 1031 54.28 3.03 -21.17
CA HIS A 1031 54.67 4.43 -21.27
C HIS A 1031 53.49 5.32 -20.83
N ILE A 1032 53.73 6.25 -19.91
CA ILE A 1032 52.68 7.12 -19.32
C ILE A 1032 53.20 8.57 -19.30
N LYS A 1033 52.34 9.55 -19.63
CA LYS A 1033 52.68 10.98 -19.57
C LYS A 1033 52.00 11.67 -18.39
N GLY A 1034 52.74 12.49 -17.66
CA GLY A 1034 52.24 13.24 -16.51
C GLY A 1034 52.58 14.73 -16.53
N ARG A 1035 51.77 15.55 -15.85
CA ARG A 1035 52.00 16.99 -15.67
C ARG A 1035 51.60 17.45 -14.26
N LYS A 1036 52.37 18.37 -13.68
CA LYS A 1036 52.07 19.05 -12.42
C LYS A 1036 51.08 20.20 -12.65
N LYS A 1037 50.05 20.34 -11.81
CA LYS A 1037 49.10 21.47 -11.86
C LYS A 1037 49.01 22.12 -10.48
N VAL A 1038 49.35 23.41 -10.41
CA VAL A 1038 49.34 24.19 -9.15
C VAL A 1038 48.13 25.14 -9.18
N GLY A 1039 47.27 25.03 -8.17
CA GLY A 1039 46.17 25.98 -7.93
C GLY A 1039 46.64 27.13 -7.04
N LEU A 1040 46.08 28.33 -7.26
CA LEU A 1040 46.57 29.57 -6.65
C LEU A 1040 45.44 30.41 -6.07
N ASN A 1041 45.63 30.90 -4.85
CA ASN A 1041 45.08 32.18 -4.39
C ASN A 1041 46.25 32.97 -3.79
N LEU A 1042 46.53 34.16 -4.34
CA LEU A 1042 47.88 34.75 -4.36
C LEU A 1042 48.02 36.03 -3.53
N ALA A 1043 49.09 36.11 -2.74
CA ALA A 1043 49.74 37.38 -2.39
C ALA A 1043 51.25 37.17 -2.19
N TRP A 1044 52.06 37.53 -3.19
CA TRP A 1044 53.52 37.47 -3.05
C TRP A 1044 54.06 38.75 -2.43
N LYS A 1045 54.77 38.60 -1.31
CA LYS A 1045 55.75 39.59 -0.84
C LYS A 1045 57.01 38.83 -0.46
N ALA A 1046 58.14 39.24 -1.02
CA ALA A 1046 59.41 38.56 -0.79
C ALA A 1046 59.81 38.64 0.69
N MET A 1047 59.84 37.50 1.39
CA MET A 1047 60.48 37.36 2.68
C MET A 1047 61.76 36.54 2.50
N ASN A 1048 62.88 37.09 3.00
CA ASN A 1048 64.09 36.33 3.22
C ASN A 1048 63.80 35.20 4.23
N LEU A 1049 64.39 34.02 4.00
CA LEU A 1049 64.17 32.81 4.79
C LEU A 1049 64.70 32.95 6.23
N TYR A 1050 63.83 33.33 7.16
CA TYR A 1050 63.95 33.06 8.60
C TYR A 1050 62.55 32.84 9.19
N ASP A 1051 62.36 31.67 9.84
CA ASP A 1051 61.18 31.16 10.56
C ASP A 1051 59.76 31.63 10.16
N PRO A 1052 59.03 30.86 9.34
CA PRO A 1052 57.57 30.84 9.34
C PRO A 1052 57.02 29.97 10.50
N PRO A 1053 55.88 30.33 11.12
CA PRO A 1053 55.32 29.60 12.27
C PRO A 1053 54.81 28.19 11.91
N ALA A 1054 54.88 27.28 12.88
CA ALA A 1054 54.39 25.91 12.74
C ALA A 1054 52.87 25.88 12.49
N GLY A 1055 52.44 25.30 11.36
CA GLY A 1055 51.01 25.12 11.02
C GLY A 1055 50.65 25.17 9.54
N ASN A 1056 51.55 25.62 8.65
CA ASN A 1056 51.25 25.70 7.20
C ASN A 1056 51.53 24.38 6.48
N SER A 1057 50.50 23.77 5.88
CA SER A 1057 50.64 22.67 4.92
C SER A 1057 50.72 23.18 3.47
N TRP A 1058 51.39 22.42 2.60
CA TRP A 1058 51.46 22.68 1.16
C TRP A 1058 50.98 21.44 0.41
N SER A 1059 50.03 21.61 -0.50
CA SER A 1059 49.47 20.52 -1.32
C SER A 1059 49.91 20.67 -2.78
N PHE A 1060 50.41 19.59 -3.38
CA PHE A 1060 50.75 19.53 -4.80
C PHE A 1060 49.93 18.44 -5.49
N TYR A 1061 49.34 18.77 -6.65
CA TYR A 1061 48.55 17.83 -7.45
C TYR A 1061 49.29 17.46 -8.74
N TYR A 1062 49.30 16.16 -9.04
CA TYR A 1062 49.84 15.57 -10.27
C TYR A 1062 48.72 14.84 -11.01
N GLY A 1063 48.65 15.02 -12.33
CA GLY A 1063 47.73 14.28 -13.20
C GLY A 1063 48.49 13.50 -14.26
N PHE A 1064 48.09 12.26 -14.49
CA PHE A 1064 48.63 11.38 -15.52
C PHE A 1064 47.54 11.05 -16.55
N VAL A 1065 47.95 10.86 -17.81
CA VAL A 1065 47.06 10.42 -18.89
C VAL A 1065 47.71 9.24 -19.60
N LEU A 1066 46.96 8.16 -19.79
CA LEU A 1066 47.38 7.01 -20.58
C LEU A 1066 47.36 7.39 -22.07
N GLY A 1067 48.45 7.07 -22.78
CA GLY A 1067 48.54 7.33 -24.22
C GLY A 1067 47.65 6.38 -25.02
N ASP A 1068 47.08 6.88 -26.12
CA ASP A 1068 46.13 6.12 -26.94
C ASP A 1068 46.71 4.80 -27.46
N ASN A 1069 45.81 3.81 -27.57
CA ASN A 1069 46.00 2.56 -28.32
C ASN A 1069 46.86 1.47 -27.64
N GLN A 1070 46.51 1.08 -26.40
CA GLN A 1070 46.91 -0.21 -25.80
C GLN A 1070 45.67 -1.05 -25.40
N ASP A 1071 45.65 -2.31 -25.79
CA ASP A 1071 44.61 -3.29 -25.39
C ASP A 1071 44.84 -3.72 -23.93
N LEU A 1072 43.96 -3.28 -23.03
CA LEU A 1072 44.02 -3.50 -21.59
C LEU A 1072 43.24 -4.74 -21.11
N SER A 1073 42.75 -5.58 -22.02
CA SER A 1073 42.10 -6.84 -21.65
C SER A 1073 43.00 -7.71 -20.73
N GLY A 1074 42.44 -8.14 -19.60
CA GLY A 1074 43.13 -8.93 -18.57
C GLY A 1074 44.07 -8.16 -17.63
N ALA A 1075 44.10 -6.82 -17.66
CA ALA A 1075 44.84 -6.01 -16.70
C ALA A 1075 43.97 -5.59 -15.50
N LEU A 1076 44.48 -5.80 -14.28
CA LEU A 1076 43.85 -5.33 -13.04
C LEU A 1076 44.55 -4.05 -12.57
N PHE A 1077 43.79 -2.95 -12.49
CA PHE A 1077 44.22 -1.68 -11.92
C PHE A 1077 43.24 -1.29 -10.81
N TYR A 1078 43.78 -0.93 -9.64
CA TYR A 1078 43.02 -0.36 -8.53
C TYR A 1078 43.74 0.88 -8.02
N THR A 1079 43.04 2.02 -8.04
CA THR A 1079 43.35 3.24 -7.30
C THR A 1079 42.02 3.85 -6.93
N GLU A 1080 41.66 3.87 -5.65
CA GLU A 1080 40.31 4.30 -5.24
C GLU A 1080 40.22 5.80 -4.90
N GLU A 1081 41.35 6.48 -4.64
CA GLU A 1081 41.47 7.95 -4.47
C GLU A 1081 42.94 8.38 -4.71
N PRO A 1082 43.25 9.66 -5.01
CA PRO A 1082 44.61 10.12 -5.30
C PRO A 1082 45.49 10.21 -4.04
N ILE A 1083 46.73 9.70 -4.12
CA ILE A 1083 47.70 9.72 -3.01
C ILE A 1083 48.14 11.17 -2.70
N ILE A 1084 47.71 11.69 -1.55
CA ILE A 1084 48.12 13.02 -1.04
C ILE A 1084 49.44 12.89 -0.28
N LEU A 1085 50.53 13.38 -0.87
CA LEU A 1085 51.84 13.51 -0.22
C LEU A 1085 51.94 14.83 0.55
N SER A 1086 51.80 14.76 1.88
CA SER A 1086 52.02 15.89 2.79
C SER A 1086 53.44 15.88 3.35
N LEU A 1087 54.18 16.98 3.20
CA LEU A 1087 55.57 17.08 3.62
C LEU A 1087 55.73 18.08 4.79
N ASN A 1088 55.95 17.55 6.00
CA ASN A 1088 56.11 18.35 7.21
C ASN A 1088 57.59 18.61 7.51
N TYR A 1089 57.95 19.88 7.70
CA TYR A 1089 59.29 20.27 8.15
C TYR A 1089 59.34 20.26 9.68
N ILE A 1090 60.34 19.57 10.26
CA ILE A 1090 60.55 19.50 11.71
C ILE A 1090 61.99 19.94 12.00
N SER A 1091 62.16 21.17 12.49
CA SER A 1091 63.43 21.66 13.06
C SER A 1091 63.50 21.36 14.55
N ASP A 1092 64.62 20.81 15.01
CA ASP A 1092 64.90 20.66 16.45
C ASP A 1092 65.22 22.04 17.07
N PRO A 1093 64.50 22.50 18.12
CA PRO A 1093 64.73 23.83 18.71
C PRO A 1093 66.09 24.05 19.38
N ASN A 1094 66.94 23.02 19.51
CA ASN A 1094 68.19 23.11 20.28
C ASN A 1094 69.49 22.95 19.45
N ASP A 1095 69.44 22.94 18.11
CA ASP A 1095 70.67 22.82 17.30
C ASP A 1095 71.41 24.17 17.12
N LEU A 1096 72.16 24.54 18.16
CA LEU A 1096 72.87 25.82 18.28
C LEU A 1096 74.22 25.88 17.53
N LYS A 1097 74.52 24.94 16.61
CA LYS A 1097 75.80 24.91 15.85
C LYS A 1097 75.69 24.43 14.40
N GLY A 1098 75.11 25.25 13.53
CA GLY A 1098 75.63 25.47 12.16
C GLY A 1098 75.71 24.27 11.18
N GLU A 1099 75.12 23.12 11.51
CA GLU A 1099 74.96 21.97 10.61
C GLU A 1099 73.47 21.67 10.48
N THR A 1100 72.86 21.89 9.31
CA THR A 1100 71.42 21.70 9.10
C THR A 1100 71.01 20.23 9.11
N ARG A 1101 70.74 19.68 10.30
CA ARG A 1101 70.15 18.35 10.51
C ARG A 1101 68.69 18.33 10.10
N THR A 1102 68.42 18.10 8.82
CA THR A 1102 67.05 18.02 8.30
C THR A 1102 66.50 16.60 8.47
N LYS A 1103 65.54 16.40 9.37
CA LYS A 1103 64.79 15.15 9.50
C LYS A 1103 63.47 15.25 8.72
N PHE A 1104 63.25 14.30 7.82
CA PHE A 1104 61.98 14.16 7.10
C PHE A 1104 61.20 12.97 7.68
N GLY A 1105 60.03 13.24 8.24
CA GLY A 1105 59.06 12.22 8.62
C GLY A 1105 57.97 12.11 7.56
N PHE A 1106 57.75 10.91 7.03
CA PHE A 1106 56.64 10.63 6.12
C PHE A 1106 55.44 10.11 6.93
N ASN A 1107 54.40 10.93 7.07
CA ASN A 1107 53.12 10.48 7.63
C ASN A 1107 52.23 9.97 6.51
N PHE A 1108 52.01 8.66 6.46
CA PHE A 1108 50.93 8.06 5.69
C PHE A 1108 49.67 8.05 6.56
N THR A 1109 48.71 8.90 6.20
CA THR A 1109 47.45 9.04 6.93
C THR A 1109 46.32 8.75 5.97
N TYR A 1110 45.65 7.61 6.15
CA TYR A 1110 44.38 7.31 5.48
C TYR A 1110 43.26 7.90 6.34
N ASP A 1111 42.55 8.87 5.79
CA ASP A 1111 41.41 9.54 6.42
C ASP A 1111 40.15 9.21 5.62
N GLY A 1112 39.60 8.00 5.82
CA GLY A 1112 38.44 7.48 5.09
C GLY A 1112 37.10 8.12 5.48
N ASN A 1113 37.10 9.42 5.80
CA ASN A 1113 35.93 10.19 6.26
C ASN A 1113 35.79 11.53 5.51
N LYS A 1114 35.98 11.48 4.18
CA LYS A 1114 35.31 12.32 3.19
C LYS A 1114 35.27 11.56 1.85
N PRO A 1115 34.22 11.75 1.03
CA PRO A 1115 34.01 11.00 -0.20
C PRO A 1115 34.95 11.44 -1.32
#